data_AF-A0A928D8K4-F1
#
_entry.id   AF-A0A928D8K4-F1
#
_cell.length_a   1.000
_cell.length_b   1.000
_cell.length_c   1.000
_cell.angle_alpha   90.00
_cell.angle_beta   90.00
_cell.angle_gamma   90.00
#
_symmetry.space_group_name_H-M   'P 1'
#
loop_
_entity.id
_entity.type
_entity.pdbx_description
1 polymer ?
#
loop_
_entity_poly.entity_id
_entity_poly.type
_entity_poly.pdbx_seq_one_letter_code
_entity_poly.pdbx_strand_id
1 'polypeptide(L)'
;MSENALRKLLSISLVAAVGLVVAVESRADDMPFAVVAAGDGFTNCLSRTDAGWTDGTVAVSIDGEGHVSVRSPGKGLSSVTLNWKKEWHSGAMFLNDAWERSYGELEWRTLAAGEIFSPWYFLTAADGQTSGVGVETQPNAMACWKIAKDGFSLVLDVRAGGRPVRLGDRVLRACRVVRAGSKSGESVWQFGRRFCRLMCPKPKLPKSPVYGYNDWYCAYGKNTATNFLKDAEYVVACAKGCENPPYVVMDDGWQKNSPPVVRESGRGPWDAAGHNFGMDMPEFCRAIAALGAKPGLWYRPLRAWDGLPKDQKLIANEKYLDPTVPSVRSRIVEDMKRFREWGFRLVKIDFLSYDIAQLWPCDPHPHPELFIQDDRAWRDDTRTTAEVMLDLYRAMKDAAGDDVVIIGCNALNHLAAGVFELQRTGNDTSGRDWEWTRKNGVNTLAMRSIQDGAFFKIDADCVGLASEGAVPWSLNRQWMELLGKSGTPMFVSWRRDLATPEVRKAISEAFRLASTDCEAAEPLDWFETRHPRRWRFADGTLSDYAWSLDVGAAVKPFPVFTAPRAVTQGPHDHFLANYFAINAWSPDNRYVLALETDIKDKLPDGAPCTVGLVDTEDGNRFVPVMETRTWNFQEAAMAHWLPNEKDTFVVNDLRDGKFVTVVRNWRTCAERIVPHPVSAVSEDGTWALSINYARLYLARPDYGYAGEGQDPRRGVVFPEDDGLWRVDLKTGEAKLLVSCAALKDMVPQVPETGLSYICHTVISKDMKRIYFLSRSVSQSMEGVKKFKGVNWHTTAFTCNADGSDVRRCFPDGWGSSHFNWKPALSDRDARTMVVTCNWQNKVYTHVEFTVGEEEKARQVGGDAMNFDGHCIYTPDGEFVSGDGYWDDRFYRHWKMVRLADNAVKDIGDFYVPEAYRDVYCRCDLHPRWRPDGRQIAFNSVHEGSRQIYVMDVAENSRAKPSMSWFLEARFGLFIHWGIYSIPARGEWIYARHPWKKGEYESFSKVFNPTNYNPHEWAKLAKQAGMKYAVFTTRHHDGFCMFDSRYTDYKITKTPYGRDVTREYADAFRAEGLKVGFYHSLPDWTHPGYSDPESPDGIQGRPLHKPTQQEYAEFKELLYNHVCQLMTDYGKVDILFLDYTSKYKAGVDYFDRERILDMVYKCQPDIIVNDRLSFYKDNCRDFDYYTPEVCVPARPVSVKGREVVWETCATMNGSWGYRS
;
A
#
# COMPACT_ATOMS: atom_id res chain seq x y z
N MET A 1 39.20 16.16 -42.21
CA MET A 1 38.42 17.39 -41.94
C MET A 1 39.34 18.40 -41.28
N SER A 2 39.45 19.62 -41.82
CA SER A 2 40.40 20.64 -41.36
C SER A 2 39.97 21.31 -40.04
N GLU A 3 40.94 21.79 -39.26
CA GLU A 3 40.83 22.47 -37.95
C GLU A 3 39.79 23.63 -37.91
N ASN A 4 39.50 24.26 -39.05
CA ASN A 4 38.42 25.24 -39.20
C ASN A 4 36.99 24.67 -39.10
N ALA A 5 36.80 23.37 -39.36
CA ALA A 5 35.52 22.69 -39.16
C ALA A 5 35.25 22.42 -37.67
N LEU A 6 36.31 22.18 -36.88
CA LEU A 6 36.21 21.97 -35.44
C LEU A 6 35.83 23.27 -34.70
N ARG A 7 36.36 24.42 -35.12
CA ARG A 7 36.00 25.73 -34.54
C ARG A 7 34.55 26.15 -34.84
N LYS A 8 34.00 25.79 -36.01
CA LYS A 8 32.58 26.06 -36.34
C LYS A 8 31.60 25.16 -35.59
N LEU A 9 31.99 23.92 -35.29
CA LEU A 9 31.21 23.03 -34.42
C LEU A 9 31.25 23.47 -32.96
N LEU A 10 32.40 23.95 -32.47
CA LEU A 10 32.54 24.46 -31.09
C LEU A 10 31.85 25.82 -30.86
N SER A 11 31.64 26.65 -31.88
CA SER A 11 30.87 27.89 -31.75
C SER A 11 29.34 27.70 -31.75
N ILE A 12 28.84 26.52 -32.15
CA ILE A 12 27.40 26.19 -32.10
C ILE A 12 27.04 25.51 -30.77
N SER A 13 28.01 24.93 -30.06
CA SER A 13 27.77 24.21 -28.80
C SER A 13 27.94 25.05 -27.52
N LEU A 14 28.42 26.30 -27.59
CA LEU A 14 28.63 27.12 -26.38
C LEU A 14 27.49 28.12 -26.06
N VAL A 15 26.49 28.26 -26.93
CA VAL A 15 25.31 29.12 -26.65
C VAL A 15 24.14 28.32 -26.04
N ALA A 16 24.23 26.99 -25.97
CA ALA A 16 23.17 26.13 -25.43
C ALA A 16 23.35 25.76 -23.94
N ALA A 17 24.36 26.28 -23.24
CA ALA A 17 24.69 25.87 -21.86
C ALA A 17 24.42 26.94 -20.78
N VAL A 18 23.90 28.12 -21.13
CA VAL A 18 23.48 29.13 -20.15
C VAL A 18 22.14 29.69 -20.59
N GLY A 19 21.06 29.21 -19.96
CA GLY A 19 19.69 29.67 -20.21
C GLY A 19 18.74 28.55 -20.59
N LEU A 20 18.54 27.57 -19.71
CA LEU A 20 17.32 26.77 -19.75
C LEU A 20 16.17 27.60 -19.13
N VAL A 21 15.79 28.67 -19.82
CA VAL A 21 14.43 29.18 -19.70
C VAL A 21 13.58 28.16 -20.46
N VAL A 22 12.90 27.29 -19.73
CA VAL A 22 11.82 26.48 -20.31
C VAL A 22 10.80 27.49 -20.82
N ALA A 23 10.75 27.68 -22.13
CA ALA A 23 9.63 28.35 -22.76
C ALA A 23 8.40 27.51 -22.45
N VAL A 24 7.59 28.01 -21.51
CA VAL A 24 6.23 27.52 -21.28
C VAL A 24 5.43 27.98 -22.49
N GLU A 25 5.30 27.13 -23.51
CA GLU A 25 4.21 27.30 -24.47
C GLU A 25 2.90 27.06 -23.71
N SER A 26 2.27 28.13 -23.25
CA SER A 26 0.98 28.08 -22.56
C SER A 26 -0.07 27.55 -23.53
N ARG A 27 -0.58 26.35 -23.26
CA ARG A 27 -1.77 25.84 -23.95
C ARG A 27 -3.00 26.52 -23.36
N ALA A 28 -4.08 26.63 -24.13
CA ALA A 28 -5.35 27.17 -23.65
C ALA A 28 -5.91 26.43 -22.41
N ASP A 29 -5.45 25.20 -22.17
CA ASP A 29 -5.79 24.34 -21.04
C ASP A 29 -5.06 24.68 -19.72
N ASP A 30 -4.09 25.62 -19.73
CA ASP A 30 -3.31 25.97 -18.53
C ASP A 30 -3.95 27.05 -17.65
N MET A 31 -4.87 27.84 -18.19
CA MET A 31 -5.52 28.94 -17.47
C MET A 31 -6.74 28.46 -16.67
N PRO A 32 -7.02 29.02 -15.49
CA PRO A 32 -8.22 28.67 -14.74
C PRO A 32 -9.47 29.05 -15.53
N PHE A 33 -10.48 28.18 -15.52
CA PHE A 33 -11.74 28.46 -16.22
C PHE A 33 -12.62 29.43 -15.42
N ALA A 34 -12.47 29.44 -14.10
CA ALA A 34 -13.20 30.31 -13.19
C ALA A 34 -12.28 30.82 -12.08
N VAL A 35 -12.43 32.11 -11.76
CA VAL A 35 -11.76 32.76 -10.63
C VAL A 35 -12.83 33.34 -9.71
N VAL A 36 -12.74 33.02 -8.42
CA VAL A 36 -13.67 33.49 -7.39
C VAL A 36 -12.90 34.33 -6.38
N ALA A 37 -13.42 35.49 -6.03
CA ALA A 37 -12.88 36.32 -4.96
C ALA A 37 -13.91 36.43 -3.84
N ALA A 38 -13.46 36.28 -2.59
CA ALA A 38 -14.29 36.43 -1.40
C ALA A 38 -13.66 37.40 -0.41
N GLY A 39 -14.47 38.17 0.32
CA GLY A 39 -14.01 39.20 1.25
C GLY A 39 -15.15 39.76 2.11
N ASP A 40 -15.11 41.05 2.48
CA ASP A 40 -16.07 41.78 3.33
C ASP A 40 -17.57 41.51 2.97
N GLY A 41 -18.11 40.36 3.36
CA GLY A 41 -19.49 39.93 3.08
C GLY A 41 -19.81 39.62 1.61
N PHE A 42 -18.81 39.45 0.74
CA PHE A 42 -19.02 39.14 -0.69
C PHE A 42 -18.29 37.87 -1.12
N THR A 43 -18.87 37.20 -2.12
CA THR A 43 -18.24 36.11 -2.87
C THR A 43 -18.66 36.25 -4.32
N ASN A 44 -17.73 36.65 -5.18
CA ASN A 44 -18.00 36.97 -6.58
C ASN A 44 -17.19 36.08 -7.51
N CYS A 45 -17.85 35.51 -8.53
CA CYS A 45 -17.15 34.95 -9.68
C CYS A 45 -16.73 36.09 -10.61
N LEU A 46 -15.43 36.19 -10.88
CA LEU A 46 -14.86 37.28 -11.67
C LEU A 46 -15.02 36.99 -13.17
N SER A 47 -15.32 38.04 -13.94
CA SER A 47 -15.47 37.93 -15.40
C SER A 47 -14.10 37.96 -16.07
N ARG A 48 -13.89 37.08 -17.05
CA ARG A 48 -12.65 37.02 -17.83
C ARG A 48 -12.58 38.20 -18.82
N THR A 49 -11.40 38.79 -18.94
CA THR A 49 -11.03 39.92 -19.81
C THR A 49 -9.65 39.65 -20.42
N ASP A 50 -9.20 40.48 -21.37
CA ASP A 50 -7.86 40.36 -21.97
C ASP A 50 -6.72 40.57 -20.94
N ALA A 51 -6.99 41.29 -19.85
CA ALA A 51 -6.02 41.59 -18.79
C ALA A 51 -6.07 40.61 -17.60
N GLY A 52 -6.95 39.60 -17.62
CA GLY A 52 -7.18 38.67 -16.51
C GLY A 52 -8.66 38.56 -16.12
N TRP A 53 -8.97 38.53 -14.83
CA TRP A 53 -10.33 38.40 -14.30
C TRP A 53 -10.70 39.58 -13.40
N THR A 54 -11.89 40.14 -13.56
CA THR A 54 -12.37 41.22 -12.70
C THR A 54 -13.90 41.30 -12.61
N ASP A 55 -14.40 41.89 -11.52
CA ASP A 55 -15.79 42.32 -11.35
C ASP A 55 -15.92 43.86 -11.29
N GLY A 56 -14.86 44.58 -11.68
CA GLY A 56 -14.72 46.03 -11.55
C GLY A 56 -14.21 46.50 -10.19
N THR A 57 -14.23 45.66 -9.15
CA THR A 57 -13.72 45.99 -7.81
C THR A 57 -12.47 45.19 -7.45
N VAL A 58 -12.48 43.88 -7.69
CA VAL A 58 -11.34 42.99 -7.53
C VAL A 58 -10.80 42.64 -8.91
N ALA A 59 -9.49 42.65 -9.07
CA ALA A 59 -8.83 42.21 -10.29
C ALA A 59 -7.75 41.16 -9.97
N VAL A 60 -7.73 40.08 -10.76
CA VAL A 60 -6.75 38.99 -10.67
C VAL A 60 -6.14 38.79 -12.05
N SER A 61 -4.81 38.78 -12.13
CA SER A 61 -4.08 38.52 -13.38
C SER A 61 -3.08 37.39 -13.19
N ILE A 62 -2.89 36.58 -14.22
CA ILE A 62 -1.85 35.54 -14.28
C ILE A 62 -1.00 35.81 -15.52
N ASP A 63 0.31 36.01 -15.34
CA ASP A 63 1.22 36.22 -16.47
C ASP A 63 1.74 34.92 -17.09
N GLY A 64 2.53 35.03 -18.16
CA GLY A 64 3.07 33.88 -18.89
C GLY A 64 4.06 33.00 -18.11
N GLU A 65 4.57 33.49 -16.97
CA GLU A 65 5.45 32.73 -16.07
C GLU A 65 4.67 32.11 -14.90
N GLY A 66 3.35 32.33 -14.84
CA GLY A 66 2.45 31.80 -13.83
C GLY A 66 2.32 32.68 -12.57
N HIS A 67 2.77 33.93 -12.60
CA HIS A 67 2.61 34.84 -11.45
C HIS A 67 1.17 35.33 -11.31
N VAL A 68 0.59 35.09 -10.14
CA VAL A 68 -0.75 35.55 -9.77
C VAL A 68 -0.65 36.88 -9.04
N SER A 69 -1.27 37.92 -9.59
CA SER A 69 -1.37 39.24 -8.96
C SER A 69 -2.83 39.59 -8.66
N VAL A 70 -3.06 40.26 -7.53
CA VAL A 70 -4.39 40.60 -7.02
C VAL A 70 -4.45 42.08 -6.64
N ARG A 71 -5.52 42.76 -7.01
CA ARG A 71 -5.80 44.16 -6.63
C ARG A 71 -7.21 44.29 -6.06
N SER A 72 -7.37 45.03 -4.97
CA SER A 72 -8.66 45.34 -4.34
C SER A 72 -8.62 46.73 -3.66
N PRO A 73 -8.80 47.83 -4.41
CA PRO A 73 -8.54 49.20 -3.93
C PRO A 73 -9.55 49.76 -2.93
N GLY A 74 -10.68 49.08 -2.72
CA GLY A 74 -11.73 49.58 -1.81
C GLY A 74 -12.48 48.52 -1.00
N LYS A 75 -12.09 47.24 -1.08
CA LYS A 75 -12.73 46.15 -0.33
C LYS A 75 -11.69 45.30 0.39
N GLY A 76 -11.99 44.89 1.62
CA GLY A 76 -11.23 43.85 2.29
C GLY A 76 -11.38 42.52 1.55
N LEU A 77 -10.27 41.83 1.31
CA LEU A 77 -10.23 40.57 0.57
C LEU A 77 -9.80 39.42 1.49
N SER A 78 -10.53 38.31 1.49
CA SER A 78 -10.21 37.13 2.28
C SER A 78 -9.51 36.06 1.46
N SER A 79 -10.05 35.73 0.29
CA SER A 79 -9.47 34.68 -0.54
C SER A 79 -9.67 34.92 -2.03
N VAL A 80 -8.79 34.30 -2.81
CA VAL A 80 -8.91 34.17 -4.27
C VAL A 80 -8.78 32.70 -4.63
N THR A 81 -9.81 32.14 -5.25
CA THR A 81 -9.85 30.74 -5.70
C THR A 81 -9.75 30.66 -7.21
N LEU A 82 -8.75 29.93 -7.70
CA LEU A 82 -8.52 29.65 -9.12
C LEU A 82 -8.94 28.19 -9.40
N ASN A 83 -9.81 27.96 -10.39
CA ASN A 83 -10.39 26.64 -10.65
C ASN A 83 -9.98 26.09 -12.03
N TRP A 84 -9.56 24.82 -12.07
CA TRP A 84 -9.23 24.09 -13.30
C TRP A 84 -10.09 22.84 -13.41
N LYS A 85 -10.60 22.56 -14.61
CA LYS A 85 -11.28 21.29 -14.92
C LYS A 85 -10.24 20.24 -15.28
N LYS A 86 -10.41 19.03 -14.74
CA LYS A 86 -9.56 17.88 -15.08
C LYS A 86 -10.27 16.58 -14.73
N GLU A 87 -10.34 15.69 -15.70
CA GLU A 87 -10.73 14.30 -15.44
C GLU A 87 -9.49 13.48 -15.06
N TRP A 88 -9.63 12.69 -14.00
CA TRP A 88 -8.56 11.83 -13.48
C TRP A 88 -8.72 10.40 -13.97
N HIS A 89 -7.60 9.70 -14.16
CA HIS A 89 -7.64 8.25 -14.38
C HIS A 89 -8.23 7.55 -13.14
N SER A 90 -9.00 6.47 -13.33
CA SER A 90 -9.74 5.79 -12.25
C SER A 90 -8.83 5.21 -11.15
N GLY A 91 -7.57 4.90 -11.49
CA GLY A 91 -6.53 4.45 -10.56
C GLY A 91 -5.52 5.52 -10.15
N ALA A 92 -5.79 6.81 -10.39
CA ALA A 92 -4.85 7.88 -10.04
C ALA A 92 -4.65 7.97 -8.52
N MET A 93 -3.39 7.98 -8.11
CA MET A 93 -3.00 8.20 -6.72
C MET A 93 -2.48 9.62 -6.55
N PHE A 94 -2.69 10.18 -5.36
CA PHE A 94 -2.35 11.54 -5.00
C PHE A 94 -1.56 11.53 -3.71
N LEU A 95 -0.41 12.22 -3.70
CA LEU A 95 0.33 12.53 -2.49
C LEU A 95 -0.06 13.93 -2.03
N ASN A 96 -0.61 14.00 -0.82
CA ASN A 96 -0.90 15.27 -0.15
C ASN A 96 0.27 15.72 0.73
N ASP A 97 0.19 16.96 1.22
CA ASP A 97 1.14 17.52 2.18
C ASP A 97 0.41 18.20 3.36
N ALA A 98 1.17 18.78 4.30
CA ALA A 98 0.69 19.54 5.46
C ALA A 98 1.32 20.95 5.54
N TRP A 99 0.68 21.89 6.24
CA TRP A 99 1.16 23.28 6.35
C TRP A 99 2.55 23.41 7.00
N GLU A 100 2.79 22.60 8.02
CA GLU A 100 3.97 22.66 8.87
C GLU A 100 4.47 21.26 9.24
N ARG A 101 4.11 20.72 10.41
CA ARG A 101 4.31 19.32 10.76
C ARG A 101 3.19 18.45 10.18
N SER A 102 3.54 17.26 9.71
CA SER A 102 2.57 16.17 9.55
C SER A 102 2.38 15.43 10.88
N TYR A 103 1.20 14.89 11.09
CA TYR A 103 0.75 14.16 12.29
C TYR A 103 0.49 12.67 11.98
N GLY A 104 1.18 12.12 10.97
CA GLY A 104 1.07 10.73 10.51
C GLY A 104 -0.02 10.47 9.46
N GLU A 105 -0.56 11.53 8.87
CA GLU A 105 -1.66 11.50 7.88
C GLU A 105 -1.20 11.53 6.42
N LEU A 106 0.10 11.69 6.13
CA LEU A 106 0.60 11.76 4.77
C LEU A 106 0.62 10.37 4.13
N GLU A 107 0.07 10.26 2.92
CA GLU A 107 0.03 9.01 2.17
C GLU A 107 -0.26 9.25 0.69
N TRP A 108 0.05 8.24 -0.13
CA TRP A 108 -0.53 8.11 -1.46
C TRP A 108 -1.93 7.52 -1.35
N ARG A 109 -2.95 8.24 -1.82
CA ARG A 109 -4.36 7.79 -1.79
C ARG A 109 -5.09 8.09 -3.08
N THR A 110 -6.19 7.41 -3.34
CA THR A 110 -7.11 7.73 -4.44
C THR A 110 -8.15 8.78 -3.98
N LEU A 111 -8.92 9.35 -4.92
CA LEU A 111 -10.05 10.24 -4.61
C LEU A 111 -11.30 9.50 -4.09
N ALA A 112 -11.17 8.20 -3.77
CA ALA A 112 -12.17 7.39 -3.07
C ALA A 112 -12.66 8.06 -1.76
N ALA A 113 -11.71 8.62 -1.01
CA ALA A 113 -11.96 9.29 0.26
C ALA A 113 -12.67 10.65 0.12
N GLY A 114 -12.91 11.13 -1.11
CA GLY A 114 -13.49 12.46 -1.37
C GLY A 114 -12.48 13.47 -1.86
N GLU A 115 -12.53 14.66 -1.28
CA GLU A 115 -11.65 15.78 -1.63
C GLU A 115 -10.32 15.65 -0.90
N ILE A 116 -9.22 15.98 -1.57
CA ILE A 116 -7.90 16.05 -0.95
C ILE A 116 -7.51 17.52 -0.85
N PHE A 117 -7.20 17.95 0.37
CA PHE A 117 -6.63 19.27 0.64
C PHE A 117 -5.13 19.11 0.84
N SER A 118 -4.37 19.83 0.04
CA SER A 118 -2.92 19.79 0.05
C SER A 118 -2.37 21.21 0.03
N PRO A 119 -1.86 21.71 1.16
CA PRO A 119 -1.11 22.95 1.19
C PRO A 119 -0.05 22.97 0.10
N TRP A 120 0.13 24.14 -0.53
CA TRP A 120 1.17 24.57 -1.48
C TRP A 120 1.48 23.71 -2.72
N TYR A 121 1.42 22.38 -2.67
CA TYR A 121 1.52 21.49 -3.83
C TYR A 121 0.82 20.14 -3.63
N PHE A 122 0.63 19.41 -4.73
CA PHE A 122 0.31 17.98 -4.71
C PHE A 122 1.01 17.26 -5.87
N LEU A 123 1.25 15.95 -5.69
CA LEU A 123 1.69 15.07 -6.78
C LEU A 123 0.58 14.10 -7.13
N THR A 124 0.50 13.72 -8.41
CA THR A 124 -0.40 12.66 -8.88
C THR A 124 0.37 11.66 -9.74
N ALA A 125 0.07 10.38 -9.58
CA ALA A 125 0.67 9.28 -10.32
C ALA A 125 -0.43 8.37 -10.90
N ALA A 126 -0.37 8.13 -12.21
CA ALA A 126 -1.28 7.23 -12.93
C ALA A 126 -0.57 6.68 -14.18
N ASP A 127 -0.78 5.41 -14.51
CA ASP A 127 -0.30 4.77 -15.75
C ASP A 127 1.20 4.96 -16.05
N GLY A 128 2.03 4.98 -14.99
CA GLY A 128 3.48 5.19 -15.11
C GLY A 128 3.90 6.63 -15.41
N GLN A 129 2.97 7.58 -15.40
CA GLN A 129 3.26 9.02 -15.45
C GLN A 129 3.01 9.67 -14.10
N THR A 130 3.89 10.60 -13.72
CA THR A 130 3.72 11.45 -12.54
C THR A 130 3.61 12.90 -12.97
N SER A 131 2.73 13.67 -12.33
CA SER A 131 2.68 15.12 -12.52
C SER A 131 2.56 15.83 -11.18
N GLY A 132 3.05 17.06 -11.14
CA GLY A 132 3.08 17.91 -9.95
C GLY A 132 2.51 19.27 -10.27
N VAL A 133 1.69 19.77 -9.36
CA VAL A 133 1.12 21.12 -9.41
C VAL A 133 1.34 21.76 -8.05
N GLY A 134 1.84 22.99 -8.03
CA GLY A 134 2.22 23.64 -6.79
C GLY A 134 2.44 25.13 -6.93
N VAL A 135 2.93 25.72 -5.85
CA VAL A 135 3.21 27.15 -5.73
C VAL A 135 4.66 27.33 -5.31
N GLU A 136 5.39 28.23 -6.00
CA GLU A 136 6.76 28.59 -5.64
C GLU A 136 6.84 29.01 -4.17
N THR A 137 7.91 28.60 -3.49
CA THR A 137 8.16 28.90 -2.07
C THR A 137 8.19 30.39 -1.79
N GLN A 138 7.88 30.77 -0.55
CA GLN A 138 7.80 32.17 -0.11
C GLN A 138 6.73 33.00 -0.86
N PRO A 139 5.49 32.49 -1.07
CA PRO A 139 4.41 33.31 -1.60
C PRO A 139 4.02 34.44 -0.64
N ASN A 140 3.28 35.43 -1.15
CA ASN A 140 2.66 36.49 -0.35
C ASN A 140 1.20 36.17 0.01
N ALA A 141 0.76 34.92 -0.18
CA ALA A 141 -0.54 34.40 0.23
C ALA A 141 -0.39 32.95 0.72
N MET A 142 -1.20 32.54 1.69
CA MET A 142 -1.26 31.13 2.10
C MET A 142 -1.96 30.34 0.98
N ALA A 143 -1.35 29.25 0.51
CA ALA A 143 -1.81 28.53 -0.67
C ALA A 143 -2.23 27.10 -0.33
N CYS A 144 -3.47 26.72 -0.68
CA CYS A 144 -3.95 25.35 -0.52
C CYS A 144 -4.61 24.84 -1.81
N TRP A 145 -4.24 23.64 -2.22
CA TRP A 145 -4.88 22.94 -3.33
C TRP A 145 -6.02 22.08 -2.83
N LYS A 146 -7.18 22.23 -3.46
CA LYS A 146 -8.34 21.37 -3.30
C LYS A 146 -8.45 20.48 -4.54
N ILE A 147 -8.38 19.17 -4.38
CA ILE A 147 -8.40 18.19 -5.47
C ILE A 147 -9.73 17.42 -5.38
N ALA A 148 -10.49 17.40 -6.46
CA ALA A 148 -11.82 16.77 -6.55
C ALA A 148 -11.93 15.92 -7.82
N LYS A 149 -13.00 15.13 -7.97
CA LYS A 149 -13.14 14.20 -9.11
C LYS A 149 -13.18 14.89 -10.49
N ASP A 150 -13.69 16.11 -10.55
CA ASP A 150 -13.92 16.90 -11.77
C ASP A 150 -12.85 17.98 -12.01
N GLY A 151 -11.87 18.10 -11.12
CA GLY A 151 -10.78 19.04 -11.29
C GLY A 151 -10.01 19.35 -10.01
N PHE A 152 -9.37 20.51 -10.00
CA PHE A 152 -8.63 20.99 -8.84
C PHE A 152 -8.67 22.52 -8.77
N SER A 153 -8.53 23.05 -7.56
CA SER A 153 -8.59 24.49 -7.29
C SER A 153 -7.43 24.92 -6.40
N LEU A 154 -6.91 26.12 -6.63
CA LEU A 154 -5.95 26.80 -5.76
C LEU A 154 -6.69 27.86 -4.96
N VAL A 155 -6.77 27.69 -3.65
CA VAL A 155 -7.27 28.69 -2.71
C VAL A 155 -6.08 29.48 -2.19
N LEU A 156 -6.06 30.77 -2.53
CA LEU A 156 -5.11 31.75 -1.99
C LEU A 156 -5.79 32.49 -0.84
N ASP A 157 -5.44 32.14 0.39
CA ASP A 157 -5.85 32.85 1.59
C ASP A 157 -4.94 34.07 1.78
N VAL A 158 -5.53 35.25 1.57
CA VAL A 158 -4.85 36.55 1.59
C VAL A 158 -5.17 37.32 2.86
N ARG A 159 -5.89 36.72 3.83
CA ARG A 159 -6.29 37.40 5.07
C ARG A 159 -5.09 37.89 5.89
N ALA A 160 -5.37 38.89 6.72
CA ALA A 160 -4.49 39.42 7.77
C ALA A 160 -4.91 38.81 9.12
N GLY A 161 -4.31 37.67 9.45
CA GLY A 161 -4.85 36.77 10.48
C GLY A 161 -6.17 36.18 9.99
N GLY A 162 -7.23 36.30 10.80
CA GLY A 162 -8.59 35.91 10.42
C GLY A 162 -9.39 36.95 9.62
N ARG A 163 -8.89 38.18 9.43
CA ARG A 163 -9.66 39.27 8.79
C ARG A 163 -9.31 39.48 7.31
N PRO A 164 -10.27 39.96 6.49
CA PRO A 164 -9.97 40.37 5.12
C PRO A 164 -8.85 41.42 5.06
N VAL A 165 -7.86 41.24 4.19
CA VAL A 165 -6.76 42.19 4.00
C VAL A 165 -7.23 43.43 3.24
N ARG A 166 -6.80 44.62 3.70
CA ARG A 166 -7.05 45.93 3.07
C ARG A 166 -5.85 46.37 2.25
N LEU A 167 -5.81 45.94 0.99
CA LEU A 167 -4.70 46.27 0.09
C LEU A 167 -4.63 47.76 -0.26
N GLY A 168 -5.76 48.46 -0.29
CA GLY A 168 -5.83 49.78 -0.91
C GLY A 168 -5.32 49.71 -2.36
N ASP A 169 -4.61 50.74 -2.83
CA ASP A 169 -4.07 50.74 -4.20
C ASP A 169 -2.93 49.75 -4.46
N ARG A 170 -2.49 49.00 -3.45
CA ARG A 170 -1.41 48.02 -3.57
C ARG A 170 -1.84 46.83 -4.44
N VAL A 171 -0.94 46.43 -5.33
CA VAL A 171 -1.05 45.15 -6.05
C VAL A 171 -0.29 44.09 -5.26
N LEU A 172 -1.00 43.05 -4.81
CA LEU A 172 -0.43 41.90 -4.14
C LEU A 172 0.06 40.90 -5.19
N ARG A 173 1.37 40.66 -5.28
CA ARG A 173 1.93 39.53 -6.03
C ARG A 173 1.77 38.26 -5.19
N ALA A 174 0.59 37.65 -5.25
CA ALA A 174 0.19 36.60 -4.32
C ALA A 174 1.10 35.37 -4.39
N CYS A 175 1.37 34.84 -5.58
CA CYS A 175 2.22 33.66 -5.75
C CYS A 175 2.70 33.45 -7.20
N ARG A 176 3.52 32.41 -7.44
CA ARG A 176 3.81 31.86 -8.77
C ARG A 176 3.38 30.39 -8.81
N VAL A 177 2.52 30.02 -9.76
CA VAL A 177 2.09 28.62 -9.95
C VAL A 177 3.15 27.86 -10.73
N VAL A 178 3.50 26.66 -10.25
CA VAL A 178 4.51 25.78 -10.84
C VAL A 178 3.87 24.46 -11.23
N ARG A 179 4.15 23.97 -12.43
CA ARG A 179 3.65 22.69 -12.96
C ARG A 179 4.76 21.92 -13.64
N ALA A 180 4.77 20.60 -13.50
CA ALA A 180 5.68 19.73 -14.25
C ALA A 180 5.09 18.32 -14.42
N GLY A 181 5.54 17.62 -15.48
CA GLY A 181 5.35 16.19 -15.67
C GLY A 181 6.67 15.42 -15.53
N SER A 182 6.58 14.13 -15.26
CA SER A 182 7.71 13.21 -15.21
C SER A 182 8.28 12.97 -16.61
N LYS A 183 9.60 12.74 -16.67
CA LYS A 183 10.27 12.27 -17.89
C LYS A 183 10.06 10.76 -18.02
N SER A 184 10.22 10.22 -19.24
CA SER A 184 10.18 8.77 -19.44
C SER A 184 11.22 8.07 -18.56
N GLY A 185 10.80 7.02 -17.84
CA GLY A 185 11.67 6.25 -16.93
C GLY A 185 12.03 6.92 -15.60
N GLU A 186 11.56 8.14 -15.34
CA GLU A 186 11.78 8.83 -14.07
C GLU A 186 10.88 8.24 -12.98
N SER A 187 11.46 7.80 -11.85
CA SER A 187 10.67 7.31 -10.72
C SER A 187 9.85 8.45 -10.10
N VAL A 188 8.75 8.11 -9.42
CA VAL A 188 7.92 9.11 -8.72
C VAL A 188 8.75 9.90 -7.72
N TRP A 189 9.66 9.24 -7.00
CA TRP A 189 10.52 9.88 -6.00
C TRP A 189 11.51 10.85 -6.65
N GLN A 190 12.14 10.44 -7.75
CA GLN A 190 13.03 11.31 -8.54
C GLN A 190 12.29 12.53 -9.08
N PHE A 191 11.10 12.31 -9.65
CA PHE A 191 10.23 13.39 -10.11
C PHE A 191 9.85 14.32 -8.96
N GLY A 192 9.42 13.79 -7.83
CA GLY A 192 9.03 14.57 -6.64
C GLY A 192 10.16 15.48 -6.16
N ARG A 193 11.40 14.97 -6.08
CA ARG A 193 12.59 15.78 -5.73
C ARG A 193 12.86 16.87 -6.75
N ARG A 194 12.81 16.54 -8.04
CA ARG A 194 12.99 17.51 -9.11
C ARG A 194 11.91 18.59 -9.06
N PHE A 195 10.65 18.22 -8.83
CA PHE A 195 9.53 19.13 -8.74
C PHE A 195 9.67 20.07 -7.53
N CYS A 196 10.06 19.55 -6.37
CA CYS A 196 10.35 20.38 -5.20
C CYS A 196 11.47 21.41 -5.49
N ARG A 197 12.54 21.02 -6.19
CA ARG A 197 13.59 21.95 -6.62
C ARG A 197 13.09 23.03 -7.60
N LEU A 198 12.11 22.71 -8.46
CA LEU A 198 11.50 23.71 -9.35
C LEU A 198 10.66 24.73 -8.55
N MET A 199 10.06 24.31 -7.44
CA MET A 199 9.29 25.19 -6.56
C MET A 199 10.16 26.05 -5.63
N CYS A 200 11.43 25.66 -5.40
CA CYS A 200 12.37 26.44 -4.60
C CYS A 200 13.67 26.65 -5.36
N PRO A 201 13.79 27.75 -6.13
CA PRO A 201 14.97 27.99 -6.94
C PRO A 201 16.22 28.33 -6.11
N LYS A 202 16.07 28.68 -4.82
CA LYS A 202 17.15 29.11 -3.92
C LYS A 202 17.02 28.46 -2.54
N PRO A 203 17.21 27.14 -2.42
CA PRO A 203 17.19 26.50 -1.11
C PRO A 203 18.34 27.01 -0.23
N LYS A 204 18.09 27.11 1.07
CA LYS A 204 19.12 27.40 2.07
C LYS A 204 19.43 26.10 2.81
N LEU A 205 20.68 25.68 2.80
CA LEU A 205 21.14 24.42 3.39
C LEU A 205 22.28 24.68 4.38
N PRO A 206 22.46 23.83 5.41
CA PRO A 206 23.58 23.96 6.33
C PRO A 206 24.90 23.72 5.61
N LYS A 207 25.98 24.36 6.08
CA LYS A 207 27.33 24.23 5.48
C LYS A 207 27.98 22.86 5.70
N SER A 208 27.47 22.08 6.65
CA SER A 208 27.91 20.73 6.98
C SER A 208 26.71 19.92 7.47
N PRO A 209 26.75 18.58 7.41
CA PRO A 209 25.74 17.73 8.02
C PRO A 209 25.48 18.10 9.48
N VAL A 210 24.21 18.03 9.89
CA VAL A 210 23.75 18.39 11.23
C VAL A 210 23.34 17.13 11.96
N TYR A 211 24.06 16.80 13.02
CA TYR A 211 23.76 15.65 13.85
C TYR A 211 24.17 15.94 15.29
N GLY A 212 23.67 15.15 16.23
CA GLY A 212 24.13 15.20 17.62
C GLY A 212 23.02 14.91 18.62
N TYR A 213 22.82 15.81 19.59
CA TYR A 213 21.95 15.58 20.74
C TYR A 213 20.90 16.68 20.93
N ASN A 214 19.71 16.28 21.37
CA ASN A 214 18.65 17.16 21.87
C ASN A 214 18.09 16.54 23.16
N ASP A 215 17.93 17.31 24.24
CA ASP A 215 17.54 16.75 25.55
C ASP A 215 16.03 16.58 25.79
N TRP A 216 15.15 16.97 24.85
CA TRP A 216 13.70 17.02 25.09
C TRP A 216 13.09 15.67 25.47
N TYR A 217 13.34 14.61 24.68
CA TYR A 217 12.71 13.29 24.88
C TYR A 217 13.31 12.46 26.01
N CYS A 218 14.24 13.04 26.76
CA CYS A 218 14.79 12.47 27.98
C CYS A 218 14.64 13.38 29.22
N ALA A 219 14.66 14.71 29.06
CA ALA A 219 14.59 15.68 30.17
C ALA A 219 13.20 16.32 30.35
N TYR A 220 12.44 16.53 29.27
CA TYR A 220 11.08 17.12 29.28
C TYR A 220 10.92 18.36 30.19
N GLY A 221 11.72 19.41 29.95
CA GLY A 221 11.62 20.67 30.71
C GLY A 221 12.31 20.67 32.08
N LYS A 222 12.97 19.57 32.48
CA LYS A 222 13.69 19.44 33.77
C LYS A 222 15.21 19.50 33.58
N ASN A 223 15.69 20.29 32.64
CA ASN A 223 17.12 20.38 32.35
C ASN A 223 17.84 21.33 33.33
N THR A 224 19.06 20.94 33.69
CA THR A 224 20.01 21.75 34.46
C THR A 224 21.33 21.75 33.71
N ALA A 225 22.12 22.83 33.80
CA ALA A 225 23.40 22.92 33.12
C ALA A 225 24.31 21.73 33.46
N THR A 226 24.35 21.34 34.74
CA THR A 226 25.14 20.20 35.23
C THR A 226 24.74 18.87 34.60
N ASN A 227 23.43 18.58 34.51
CA ASN A 227 22.98 17.32 33.91
C ASN A 227 23.18 17.33 32.39
N PHE A 228 22.85 18.44 31.74
CA PHE A 228 23.02 18.60 30.31
C PHE A 228 24.48 18.44 29.90
N LEU A 229 25.42 19.08 30.59
CA LEU A 229 26.85 18.99 30.27
C LEU A 229 27.38 17.55 30.38
N LYS A 230 26.91 16.78 31.37
CA LYS A 230 27.28 15.36 31.52
C LYS A 230 26.74 14.48 30.40
N ASP A 231 25.51 14.72 29.98
CA ASP A 231 24.90 13.97 28.88
C ASP A 231 25.54 14.38 27.53
N ALA A 232 25.84 15.67 27.35
CA ALA A 232 26.56 16.20 26.20
C ALA A 232 27.98 15.63 26.09
N GLU A 233 28.75 15.56 27.19
CA GLU A 233 30.09 14.95 27.21
C GLU A 233 30.08 13.51 26.68
N TYR A 234 29.09 12.72 27.10
CA TYR A 234 28.91 11.35 26.62
C TYR A 234 28.64 11.29 25.11
N VAL A 235 27.73 12.12 24.61
CA VAL A 235 27.38 12.19 23.18
C VAL A 235 28.57 12.65 22.35
N VAL A 236 29.29 13.67 22.81
CA VAL A 236 30.49 14.20 22.13
C VAL A 236 31.57 13.12 22.02
N ALA A 237 31.74 12.30 23.08
CA ALA A 237 32.65 11.17 23.04
C ALA A 237 32.25 10.11 21.99
N CYS A 238 30.96 9.95 21.68
CA CYS A 238 30.47 9.07 20.62
C CYS A 238 30.72 9.65 19.22
N ALA A 239 30.80 10.98 19.08
CA ALA A 239 31.07 11.66 17.82
C ALA A 239 32.56 11.72 17.44
N LYS A 240 33.46 11.17 18.27
CA LYS A 240 34.90 11.19 18.01
C LYS A 240 35.24 10.49 16.68
N GLY A 241 35.89 11.21 15.77
CA GLY A 241 36.28 10.70 14.44
C GLY A 241 35.27 10.97 13.32
N CYS A 242 34.19 11.71 13.61
CA CYS A 242 33.26 12.23 12.59
C CYS A 242 33.87 13.42 11.81
N GLU A 243 33.33 13.72 10.63
CA GLU A 243 33.89 14.72 9.70
C GLU A 243 33.75 16.17 10.20
N ASN A 244 32.71 16.47 10.97
CA ASN A 244 32.47 17.79 11.57
C ASN A 244 31.99 17.66 13.01
N PRO A 245 32.14 18.70 13.86
CA PRO A 245 31.64 18.65 15.24
C PRO A 245 30.11 18.44 15.32
N PRO A 246 29.60 17.68 16.31
CA PRO A 246 28.16 17.51 16.55
C PRO A 246 27.54 18.77 17.16
N TYR A 247 26.22 18.90 17.04
CA TYR A 247 25.41 19.89 17.74
C TYR A 247 24.83 19.29 19.02
N VAL A 248 24.77 20.08 20.09
CA VAL A 248 24.09 19.70 21.33
C VAL A 248 23.08 20.79 21.66
N VAL A 249 21.80 20.44 21.53
CA VAL A 249 20.67 21.36 21.55
C VAL A 249 19.99 21.26 22.91
N MET A 250 20.02 22.35 23.65
CA MET A 250 19.26 22.51 24.88
C MET A 250 17.84 22.93 24.53
N ASP A 251 16.89 22.05 24.79
CA ASP A 251 15.48 22.25 24.48
C ASP A 251 14.74 23.01 25.60
N ASP A 252 13.42 23.18 25.48
CA ASP A 252 12.60 23.97 26.41
C ASP A 252 12.85 23.58 27.87
N GLY A 253 13.01 24.59 28.74
CA GLY A 253 13.24 24.43 30.18
C GLY A 253 14.30 25.37 30.78
N TRP A 254 15.18 25.90 29.94
CA TRP A 254 16.35 26.70 30.33
C TRP A 254 16.04 28.16 30.73
N GLN A 255 14.95 28.70 30.19
CA GLN A 255 14.58 30.11 30.30
C GLN A 255 14.15 30.55 31.70
N LYS A 256 14.11 31.87 31.95
CA LYS A 256 13.65 32.46 33.22
C LYS A 256 12.25 32.02 33.63
N ASN A 257 11.31 32.06 32.69
CA ASN A 257 9.90 31.79 32.94
C ASN A 257 9.50 30.41 32.41
N SER A 258 10.14 29.36 32.95
CA SER A 258 9.75 27.96 32.75
C SER A 258 8.57 27.60 33.66
N PRO A 259 7.48 27.03 33.12
CA PRO A 259 6.34 26.64 33.95
C PRO A 259 6.67 25.44 34.85
N PRO A 260 6.04 25.34 36.04
CA PRO A 260 6.25 24.23 36.97
C PRO A 260 5.63 22.90 36.51
N VAL A 261 4.76 22.93 35.48
CA VAL A 261 4.05 21.77 34.93
C VAL A 261 4.33 21.65 33.44
N VAL A 262 4.73 20.44 33.00
CA VAL A 262 5.18 20.08 31.62
C VAL A 262 4.11 20.28 30.52
N ARG A 263 2.90 20.76 30.86
CA ARG A 263 1.80 20.94 29.89
C ARG A 263 1.79 22.30 29.19
N GLU A 264 2.62 23.25 29.63
CA GLU A 264 2.84 24.52 28.93
C GLU A 264 4.35 24.67 28.66
N SER A 265 4.73 25.33 27.57
CA SER A 265 6.14 25.60 27.28
C SER A 265 6.63 26.88 27.98
N GLY A 266 7.94 27.07 27.99
CA GLY A 266 8.59 28.33 28.40
C GLY A 266 8.10 29.60 27.70
N ARG A 267 8.25 30.74 28.38
CA ARG A 267 8.06 32.09 27.82
C ARG A 267 9.24 33.00 28.14
N GLY A 268 9.35 34.11 27.40
CA GLY A 268 10.38 35.13 27.62
C GLY A 268 10.23 35.88 28.97
N PRO A 269 11.09 36.88 29.26
CA PRO A 269 12.12 37.42 28.36
C PRO A 269 13.27 36.43 28.16
N TRP A 270 13.86 36.48 26.96
CA TRP A 270 14.91 35.56 26.52
C TRP A 270 16.30 36.17 26.66
N ASP A 271 16.56 36.75 27.83
CA ASP A 271 17.73 37.58 28.14
C ASP A 271 18.66 36.97 29.21
N ALA A 272 18.26 35.89 29.88
CA ALA A 272 19.15 35.03 30.67
C ALA A 272 18.52 33.65 30.96
N ALA A 273 19.30 32.77 31.57
CA ALA A 273 18.82 31.49 32.10
C ALA A 273 17.90 31.66 33.31
N GLY A 274 17.05 30.66 33.57
CA GLY A 274 16.31 30.53 34.82
C GLY A 274 17.20 30.08 35.99
N HIS A 275 16.79 30.43 37.21
CA HIS A 275 17.52 30.07 38.43
C HIS A 275 17.79 28.57 38.56
N ASN A 276 16.86 27.73 38.10
CA ASN A 276 16.99 26.27 38.14
C ASN A 276 17.99 25.71 37.12
N PHE A 277 18.30 26.44 36.05
CA PHE A 277 19.29 25.98 35.06
C PHE A 277 20.71 26.05 35.63
N GLY A 278 21.00 27.10 36.41
CA GLY A 278 22.19 27.17 37.28
C GLY A 278 23.51 27.58 36.60
N MET A 279 23.49 28.10 35.37
CA MET A 279 24.67 28.58 34.66
C MET A 279 24.34 29.75 33.72
N ASP A 280 25.29 30.68 33.55
CA ASP A 280 25.19 31.77 32.59
C ASP A 280 25.31 31.26 31.13
N MET A 281 24.60 31.86 30.18
CA MET A 281 24.49 31.34 28.80
C MET A 281 25.81 31.42 28.01
N PRO A 282 26.55 32.54 28.03
CA PRO A 282 27.92 32.59 27.51
C PRO A 282 28.87 31.55 28.11
N GLU A 283 28.80 31.33 29.43
CA GLU A 283 29.61 30.32 30.11
C GLU A 283 29.25 28.91 29.65
N PHE A 284 27.96 28.61 29.57
CA PHE A 284 27.44 27.35 29.05
C PHE A 284 27.92 27.09 27.61
N CYS A 285 27.82 28.07 26.72
CA CYS A 285 28.31 27.95 25.34
C CYS A 285 29.82 27.66 25.28
N ARG A 286 30.63 28.32 26.13
CA ARG A 286 32.08 28.03 26.22
C ARG A 286 32.35 26.63 26.74
N ALA A 287 31.59 26.16 27.73
CA ALA A 287 31.74 24.80 28.27
C ALA A 287 31.44 23.74 27.19
N ILE A 288 30.37 23.92 26.41
CA ILE A 288 30.04 23.03 25.29
C ILE A 288 31.11 23.08 24.19
N ALA A 289 31.59 24.27 23.83
CA ALA A 289 32.66 24.41 22.85
C ALA A 289 33.96 23.72 23.31
N ALA A 290 34.27 23.77 24.61
CA ALA A 290 35.43 23.10 25.20
C ALA A 290 35.33 21.56 25.15
N LEU A 291 34.11 21.00 25.12
CA LEU A 291 33.91 19.56 24.86
C LEU A 291 34.19 19.19 23.40
N GLY A 292 34.11 20.15 22.47
CA GLY A 292 34.25 19.93 21.04
C GLY A 292 32.93 19.82 20.28
N ALA A 293 31.83 20.39 20.82
CA ALA A 293 30.52 20.46 20.15
C ALA A 293 30.10 21.90 19.83
N LYS A 294 29.09 22.02 18.98
CA LYS A 294 28.40 23.28 18.67
C LYS A 294 27.17 23.44 19.57
N PRO A 295 27.08 24.50 20.40
CA PRO A 295 25.93 24.71 21.27
C PRO A 295 24.69 25.11 20.46
N GLY A 296 23.55 24.50 20.79
CA GLY A 296 22.23 24.82 20.23
C GLY A 296 21.19 25.14 21.30
N LEU A 297 20.15 25.89 20.91
CA LEU A 297 19.13 26.44 21.82
C LEU A 297 17.72 26.31 21.24
N TRP A 298 16.72 25.99 22.07
CA TRP A 298 15.30 26.12 21.72
C TRP A 298 14.72 27.50 22.09
N TYR A 299 13.85 28.03 21.24
CA TYR A 299 13.29 29.38 21.32
C TYR A 299 11.84 29.46 20.80
N ARG A 300 10.92 30.03 21.60
CA ARG A 300 9.52 30.33 21.22
C ARG A 300 9.29 31.85 21.13
N PRO A 301 9.47 32.48 19.96
CA PRO A 301 9.54 33.94 19.83
C PRO A 301 8.23 34.68 20.15
N LEU A 302 7.08 34.07 19.89
CA LEU A 302 5.78 34.77 19.91
C LEU A 302 4.99 34.57 21.21
N ARG A 303 5.53 33.87 22.20
CA ARG A 303 4.89 33.71 23.51
C ARG A 303 5.12 34.95 24.38
N ALA A 304 4.04 35.67 24.70
CA ALA A 304 4.11 36.85 25.55
C ALA A 304 4.38 36.47 27.03
N TRP A 305 4.94 37.42 27.78
CA TRP A 305 5.15 37.32 29.23
C TRP A 305 4.62 38.54 29.98
N ASP A 306 4.69 38.46 31.31
CA ASP A 306 4.13 39.45 32.21
C ASP A 306 4.87 40.79 32.12
N GLY A 307 4.11 41.89 32.12
CA GLY A 307 4.65 43.25 32.01
C GLY A 307 4.82 43.79 30.58
N LEU A 308 4.53 43.00 29.54
CA LEU A 308 4.55 43.50 28.16
C LEU A 308 3.36 44.42 27.84
N PRO A 309 3.59 45.54 27.10
CA PRO A 309 2.52 46.43 26.64
C PRO A 309 1.41 45.70 25.86
N LYS A 310 0.16 46.08 26.10
CA LYS A 310 -1.02 45.45 25.47
C LYS A 310 -1.07 45.64 23.95
N ASP A 311 -0.50 46.74 23.45
CA ASP A 311 -0.38 47.04 22.03
C ASP A 311 0.64 46.15 21.29
N GLN A 312 1.50 45.41 22.02
CA GLN A 312 2.44 44.43 21.45
C GLN A 312 1.83 43.01 21.34
N LYS A 313 0.63 42.80 21.88
CA LYS A 313 -0.03 41.49 21.94
C LYS A 313 -1.12 41.37 20.88
N LEU A 314 -1.41 40.12 20.45
CA LEU A 314 -2.51 39.82 19.54
C LEU A 314 -3.85 40.27 20.14
N ILE A 315 -4.74 40.80 19.30
CA ILE A 315 -6.07 41.27 19.70
C ILE A 315 -6.91 40.09 20.21
N ALA A 316 -6.87 38.97 19.49
CA ALA A 316 -7.68 37.79 19.80
C ALA A 316 -7.22 37.07 21.08
N ASN A 317 -5.93 37.17 21.43
CA ASN A 317 -5.38 36.44 22.58
C ASN A 317 -4.09 37.08 23.09
N GLU A 318 -4.19 37.72 24.26
CA GLU A 318 -3.08 38.45 24.88
C GLU A 318 -1.92 37.55 25.37
N LYS A 319 -2.04 36.21 25.27
CA LYS A 319 -0.93 35.27 25.55
C LYS A 319 0.16 35.29 24.47
N TYR A 320 -0.09 35.88 23.30
CA TYR A 320 0.82 35.88 22.17
C TYR A 320 1.14 37.30 21.68
N LEU A 321 2.34 37.46 21.14
CA LEU A 321 2.83 38.69 20.55
C LEU A 321 2.33 38.85 19.12
N ASP A 322 2.03 40.08 18.74
CA ASP A 322 1.59 40.42 17.39
C ASP A 322 2.83 40.74 16.52
N PRO A 323 3.23 39.85 15.57
CA PRO A 323 4.39 40.07 14.73
C PRO A 323 4.21 41.21 13.73
N THR A 324 3.01 41.78 13.59
CA THR A 324 2.78 42.99 12.78
C THR A 324 3.32 44.25 13.44
N VAL A 325 3.58 44.23 14.76
CA VAL A 325 4.08 45.37 15.52
C VAL A 325 5.61 45.50 15.37
N PRO A 326 6.16 46.65 14.91
CA PRO A 326 7.60 46.80 14.69
C PRO A 326 8.48 46.56 15.92
N SER A 327 8.03 46.95 17.12
CA SER A 327 8.79 46.74 18.36
C SER A 327 8.89 45.25 18.75
N VAL A 328 7.86 44.45 18.42
CA VAL A 328 7.89 42.99 18.61
C VAL A 328 8.95 42.36 17.71
N ARG A 329 8.96 42.69 16.41
CA ARG A 329 9.98 42.20 15.47
C ARG A 329 11.39 42.62 15.88
N SER A 330 11.56 43.88 16.30
CA SER A 330 12.85 44.41 16.75
C SER A 330 13.40 43.64 17.96
N ARG A 331 12.52 43.25 18.89
CA ARG A 331 12.90 42.44 20.05
C ARG A 331 13.35 41.03 19.65
N ILE A 332 12.61 40.37 18.77
CA ILE A 332 12.97 39.04 18.28
C ILE A 332 14.33 39.08 17.55
N VAL A 333 14.59 40.13 16.77
CA VAL A 333 15.91 40.38 16.16
C VAL A 333 17.00 40.55 17.21
N GLU A 334 16.73 41.26 18.30
CA GLU A 334 17.68 41.43 19.41
C GLU A 334 17.96 40.11 20.12
N ASP A 335 16.94 39.29 20.37
CA ASP A 335 17.09 37.95 20.95
C ASP A 335 18.00 37.06 20.07
N MET A 336 17.77 37.02 18.76
CA MET A 336 18.59 36.25 17.82
C MET A 336 20.05 36.71 17.80
N LYS A 337 20.30 38.04 17.81
CA LYS A 337 21.65 38.59 17.92
C LYS A 337 22.32 38.20 19.23
N ARG A 338 21.58 38.28 20.34
CA ARG A 338 22.06 37.91 21.67
C ARG A 338 22.46 36.43 21.73
N PHE A 339 21.66 35.53 21.16
CA PHE A 339 21.99 34.10 21.13
C PHE A 339 23.28 33.82 20.36
N ARG A 340 23.46 34.49 19.22
CA ARG A 340 24.70 34.42 18.44
C ARG A 340 25.90 34.94 19.24
N GLU A 341 25.76 36.08 19.91
CA GLU A 341 26.79 36.71 20.75
C GLU A 341 27.15 35.84 21.97
N TRP A 342 26.18 35.17 22.59
CA TRP A 342 26.43 34.20 23.66
C TRP A 342 27.26 33.00 23.19
N GLY A 343 27.21 32.67 21.90
CA GLY A 343 28.02 31.61 21.29
C GLY A 343 27.22 30.46 20.70
N PHE A 344 25.88 30.52 20.70
CA PHE A 344 25.05 29.50 20.05
C PHE A 344 25.31 29.46 18.53
N ARG A 345 25.25 28.25 17.97
CA ARG A 345 25.46 27.96 16.53
C ARG A 345 24.29 27.24 15.88
N LEU A 346 23.27 26.92 16.67
CA LEU A 346 21.98 26.43 16.20
C LEU A 346 20.86 27.03 17.06
N VAL A 347 19.77 27.48 16.43
CA VAL A 347 18.56 27.90 17.12
C VAL A 347 17.36 27.14 16.57
N LYS A 348 16.67 26.40 17.45
CA LYS A 348 15.41 25.72 17.19
C LYS A 348 14.26 26.67 17.50
N ILE A 349 13.63 27.20 16.46
CA ILE A 349 12.52 28.15 16.58
C ILE A 349 11.22 27.36 16.54
N ASP A 350 10.39 27.49 17.57
CA ASP A 350 9.22 26.64 17.76
C ASP A 350 7.90 27.41 17.91
N PHE A 351 6.78 26.72 17.73
CA PHE A 351 5.39 27.19 17.90
C PHE A 351 4.94 28.38 17.04
N LEU A 352 5.71 28.80 16.03
CA LEU A 352 5.41 29.98 15.21
C LEU A 352 4.01 29.95 14.58
N SER A 353 3.63 28.83 13.97
CA SER A 353 2.33 28.61 13.34
C SER A 353 1.18 28.51 14.36
N TYR A 354 1.40 27.85 15.50
CA TYR A 354 0.39 27.70 16.54
C TYR A 354 0.15 29.02 17.28
N ASP A 355 1.19 29.80 17.54
CA ASP A 355 1.08 31.08 18.24
C ASP A 355 0.26 32.08 17.43
N ILE A 356 0.32 32.02 16.09
CA ILE A 356 -0.49 32.87 15.20
C ILE A 356 -1.89 32.31 14.92
N ALA A 357 -2.02 30.99 14.67
CA ALA A 357 -3.31 30.37 14.29
C ALA A 357 -4.17 30.02 15.52
N GLN A 358 -3.52 29.78 16.66
CA GLN A 358 -4.12 29.37 17.93
C GLN A 358 -4.95 28.10 17.83
N LEU A 359 -4.52 27.21 16.94
CA LEU A 359 -5.14 25.93 16.63
C LEU A 359 -4.02 24.97 16.18
N TRP A 360 -4.12 23.70 16.54
CA TRP A 360 -3.26 22.70 15.92
C TRP A 360 -3.80 22.35 14.54
N PRO A 361 -2.96 22.24 13.49
CA PRO A 361 -3.45 21.85 12.17
C PRO A 361 -4.15 20.48 12.11
N CYS A 362 -3.93 19.61 13.11
CA CYS A 362 -4.64 18.34 13.25
C CYS A 362 -6.04 18.46 13.90
N ASP A 363 -6.38 19.61 14.48
CA ASP A 363 -7.70 19.85 15.05
C ASP A 363 -8.74 20.00 13.90
N PRO A 364 -9.99 19.55 14.09
CA PRO A 364 -11.03 19.70 13.08
C PRO A 364 -11.20 21.17 12.65
N HIS A 365 -11.05 21.43 11.35
CA HIS A 365 -11.22 22.76 10.77
C HIS A 365 -12.42 22.76 9.80
N PRO A 366 -13.40 23.67 9.93
CA PRO A 366 -14.57 23.71 9.05
C PRO A 366 -14.23 24.08 7.60
N HIS A 367 -13.06 24.72 7.40
CA HIS A 367 -12.52 25.15 6.11
C HIS A 367 -11.08 24.63 5.96
N PRO A 368 -10.84 23.33 5.68
CA PRO A 368 -9.50 22.73 5.69
C PRO A 368 -8.52 23.37 4.69
N GLU A 369 -9.02 24.15 3.74
CA GLU A 369 -8.25 24.98 2.82
C GLU A 369 -7.64 26.25 3.46
N LEU A 370 -8.08 26.62 4.67
CA LEU A 370 -7.65 27.81 5.39
C LEU A 370 -6.72 27.46 6.55
N PHE A 371 -5.70 28.29 6.78
CA PHE A 371 -4.74 28.08 7.86
C PHE A 371 -5.16 28.75 9.19
N ILE A 372 -5.82 29.92 9.13
CA ILE A 372 -6.26 30.69 10.31
C ILE A 372 -7.79 30.80 10.35
N GLN A 373 -8.38 30.69 11.54
CA GLN A 373 -9.81 30.91 11.76
C GLN A 373 -10.20 32.40 11.75
N ASP A 374 -11.44 32.70 11.36
CA ASP A 374 -11.91 34.09 11.13
C ASP A 374 -11.81 35.01 12.37
N ASP A 375 -11.86 34.46 13.58
CA ASP A 375 -11.86 35.21 14.84
C ASP A 375 -10.45 35.57 15.36
N ARG A 376 -9.38 35.17 14.64
CA ARG A 376 -7.97 35.40 15.04
C ARG A 376 -7.32 36.59 14.31
N ALA A 377 -7.88 37.77 14.53
CA ALA A 377 -7.46 39.00 13.85
C ALA A 377 -6.10 39.58 14.31
N TRP A 378 -5.38 40.19 13.37
CA TRP A 378 -4.16 40.96 13.64
C TRP A 378 -4.44 42.47 13.75
N ARG A 379 -3.47 43.23 14.26
CA ARG A 379 -3.56 44.70 14.35
C ARG A 379 -3.38 45.39 13.00
N ASP A 380 -2.40 44.97 12.22
CA ASP A 380 -2.21 45.42 10.84
C ASP A 380 -3.07 44.55 9.91
N ASP A 381 -4.08 45.16 9.29
CA ASP A 381 -4.92 44.52 8.29
C ASP A 381 -4.49 44.84 6.84
N THR A 382 -3.36 45.53 6.63
CA THR A 382 -2.90 45.95 5.29
C THR A 382 -2.00 44.92 4.60
N ARG A 383 -1.53 43.92 5.36
CA ARG A 383 -0.59 42.88 4.93
C ARG A 383 -1.17 41.49 5.17
N THR A 384 -0.88 40.56 4.27
CA THR A 384 -1.35 39.18 4.43
C THR A 384 -0.57 38.46 5.53
N THR A 385 -1.14 37.35 6.04
CA THR A 385 -0.44 36.48 6.98
C THR A 385 0.89 35.97 6.44
N ALA A 386 0.94 35.59 5.17
CA ALA A 386 2.16 35.10 4.54
C ALA A 386 3.25 36.19 4.49
N GLU A 387 2.90 37.43 4.16
CA GLU A 387 3.87 38.55 4.11
C GLU A 387 4.53 38.82 5.47
N VAL A 388 3.74 38.85 6.54
CA VAL A 388 4.24 39.15 7.89
C VAL A 388 5.10 38.01 8.43
N MET A 389 4.71 36.76 8.18
CA MET A 389 5.48 35.60 8.59
C MET A 389 6.81 35.49 7.84
N LEU A 390 6.80 35.76 6.53
CA LEU A 390 8.01 35.77 5.71
C LEU A 390 9.00 36.87 6.15
N ASP A 391 8.51 38.07 6.45
CA ASP A 391 9.34 39.14 7.01
C ASP A 391 9.93 38.75 8.36
N LEU A 392 9.14 38.11 9.24
CA LEU A 392 9.63 37.62 10.51
C LEU A 392 10.73 36.57 10.33
N TYR A 393 10.54 35.61 9.42
CA TYR A 393 11.52 34.55 9.14
C TYR A 393 12.83 35.13 8.60
N ARG A 394 12.75 36.08 7.66
CA ARG A 394 13.92 36.78 7.12
C ARG A 394 14.63 37.59 8.20
N ALA A 395 13.90 38.36 9.00
CA ALA A 395 14.48 39.15 10.08
C ALA A 395 15.23 38.28 11.11
N MET A 396 14.65 37.13 11.49
CA MET A 396 15.32 36.17 12.38
C MET A 396 16.59 35.59 11.72
N LYS A 397 16.52 35.24 10.44
CA LYS A 397 17.67 34.68 9.72
C LYS A 397 18.80 35.69 9.53
N ASP A 398 18.47 36.93 9.15
CA ASP A 398 19.43 38.01 8.99
C ASP A 398 20.14 38.33 10.31
N ALA A 399 19.39 38.31 11.43
CA ALA A 399 19.93 38.49 12.77
C ALA A 399 20.87 37.35 13.21
N ALA A 400 20.52 36.11 12.85
CA ALA A 400 21.31 34.92 13.14
C ALA A 400 22.62 34.87 12.32
N GLY A 401 22.62 35.42 11.11
CA GLY A 401 23.76 35.37 10.19
C GLY A 401 23.98 33.99 9.56
N ASP A 402 25.09 33.84 8.84
CA ASP A 402 25.46 32.60 8.14
C ASP A 402 26.24 31.59 9.02
N ASP A 403 26.53 31.94 10.27
CA ASP A 403 27.24 31.10 11.25
C ASP A 403 26.30 30.39 12.24
N VAL A 404 24.99 30.73 12.23
CA VAL A 404 23.96 30.08 13.04
C VAL A 404 22.98 29.36 12.12
N VAL A 405 22.80 28.06 12.35
CA VAL A 405 21.81 27.22 11.67
C VAL A 405 20.45 27.43 12.34
N ILE A 406 19.41 27.69 11.54
CA ILE A 406 18.03 27.72 12.07
C ILE A 406 17.34 26.41 11.74
N ILE A 407 16.71 25.82 12.76
CA ILE A 407 15.73 24.76 12.59
C ILE A 407 14.34 25.27 12.95
N GLY A 408 13.43 25.29 11.98
CA GLY A 408 12.04 25.60 12.23
C GLY A 408 11.29 24.38 12.75
N CYS A 409 10.60 24.53 13.87
CA CYS A 409 9.66 23.56 14.43
C CYS A 409 8.32 24.26 14.58
N ASN A 410 7.25 23.57 14.23
CA ASN A 410 5.94 24.18 14.16
C ASN A 410 5.94 25.56 13.43
N ALA A 411 6.59 25.57 12.27
CA ALA A 411 6.78 26.72 11.40
C ALA A 411 6.28 26.36 9.99
N LEU A 412 5.80 27.35 9.23
CA LEU A 412 5.17 27.12 7.94
C LEU A 412 6.22 26.71 6.90
N ASN A 413 6.17 25.45 6.44
CA ASN A 413 7.20 24.87 5.57
C ASN A 413 7.36 25.68 4.27
N HIS A 414 6.24 26.02 3.65
CA HIS A 414 6.21 26.74 2.38
C HIS A 414 6.87 28.13 2.44
N LEU A 415 6.81 28.78 3.61
CA LEU A 415 7.43 30.10 3.85
C LEU A 415 8.87 29.98 4.36
N ALA A 416 9.19 28.94 5.13
CA ALA A 416 10.52 28.67 5.66
C ALA A 416 11.52 28.20 4.59
N ALA A 417 11.03 27.54 3.53
CA ALA A 417 11.84 27.06 2.42
C ALA A 417 12.63 28.19 1.74
N GLY A 418 13.95 28.03 1.67
CA GLY A 418 14.88 29.06 1.18
C GLY A 418 15.23 30.16 2.20
N VAL A 419 14.75 30.07 3.44
CA VAL A 419 15.12 30.98 4.55
C VAL A 419 15.83 30.21 5.67
N PHE A 420 15.23 29.12 6.15
CA PHE A 420 15.81 28.26 7.19
C PHE A 420 16.58 27.10 6.58
N GLU A 421 17.65 26.68 7.25
CA GLU A 421 18.47 25.54 6.81
C GLU A 421 17.79 24.19 7.08
N LEU A 422 17.10 24.06 8.22
CA LEU A 422 16.46 22.83 8.68
C LEU A 422 14.99 23.08 9.02
N GLN A 423 14.18 22.03 8.89
CA GLN A 423 12.77 22.07 9.28
C GLN A 423 12.34 20.75 9.89
N ARG A 424 11.80 20.78 11.12
CA ARG A 424 11.01 19.68 11.68
C ARG A 424 9.73 19.56 10.88
N THR A 425 9.67 18.53 10.05
CA THR A 425 8.54 18.32 9.12
C THR A 425 7.51 17.34 9.66
N GLY A 426 7.80 16.65 10.75
CA GLY A 426 6.90 15.71 11.41
C GLY A 426 6.60 16.12 12.84
N ASN A 427 5.46 15.70 13.36
CA ASN A 427 5.14 15.78 14.77
C ASN A 427 6.17 14.99 15.59
N ASP A 428 6.14 15.21 16.89
CA ASP A 428 7.14 14.69 17.80
C ASP A 428 7.24 13.16 17.74
N THR A 429 8.46 12.64 17.66
CA THR A 429 8.76 11.25 18.00
C THR A 429 8.67 11.09 19.52
N SER A 430 8.84 9.86 20.02
CA SER A 430 8.68 9.59 21.44
C SER A 430 9.82 8.72 21.97
N GLY A 431 10.36 9.12 23.12
CA GLY A 431 11.25 8.27 23.91
C GLY A 431 10.52 7.25 24.78
N ARG A 432 9.18 7.16 24.67
CA ARG A 432 8.31 6.31 25.52
C ARG A 432 7.34 5.42 24.75
N ASP A 433 7.11 5.70 23.46
CA ASP A 433 6.10 5.03 22.65
C ASP A 433 6.62 4.86 21.21
N TRP A 434 6.89 3.62 20.83
CA TRP A 434 7.37 3.31 19.49
C TRP A 434 6.32 3.57 18.41
N GLU A 435 5.05 3.25 18.66
CA GLU A 435 4.00 3.43 17.66
C GLU A 435 3.80 4.91 17.33
N TRP A 436 3.99 5.77 18.33
CA TRP A 436 4.04 7.22 18.12
C TRP A 436 5.23 7.65 17.24
N THR A 437 6.42 7.11 17.48
CA THR A 437 7.62 7.34 16.64
C THR A 437 7.44 6.83 15.22
N ARG A 438 6.86 5.63 15.04
CA ARG A 438 6.54 5.06 13.73
C ARG A 438 5.56 5.96 12.99
N LYS A 439 4.45 6.34 13.63
CA LYS A 439 3.40 7.18 13.06
C LYS A 439 3.92 8.55 12.62
N ASN A 440 4.74 9.22 13.43
CA ASN A 440 5.12 10.61 13.17
C ASN A 440 6.51 10.75 12.52
N GLY A 441 7.48 9.94 12.90
CA GLY A 441 8.85 9.98 12.38
C GLY A 441 8.99 9.28 11.03
N VAL A 442 8.72 7.96 10.98
CA VAL A 442 8.90 7.15 9.76
C VAL A 442 8.00 7.65 8.63
N ASN A 443 6.73 7.98 8.92
CA ASN A 443 5.81 8.53 7.93
C ASN A 443 6.32 9.83 7.31
N THR A 444 6.77 10.77 8.15
CA THR A 444 7.26 12.06 7.69
C THR A 444 8.52 11.89 6.85
N LEU A 445 9.52 11.13 7.34
CA LEU A 445 10.75 10.88 6.60
C LEU A 445 10.44 10.32 5.21
N ALA A 446 9.53 9.37 5.12
CA ALA A 446 9.11 8.77 3.87
C ALA A 446 8.44 9.76 2.93
N MET A 447 7.32 10.34 3.35
CA MET A 447 6.44 11.13 2.49
C MET A 447 7.03 12.48 2.12
N ARG A 448 7.97 12.99 2.93
CA ARG A 448 8.68 14.25 2.70
C ARG A 448 10.14 14.09 2.34
N SER A 449 10.65 12.87 2.14
CA SER A 449 12.01 12.65 1.60
C SER A 449 12.25 13.41 0.29
N ILE A 450 11.19 13.62 -0.51
CA ILE A 450 11.25 14.41 -1.74
C ILE A 450 11.56 15.91 -1.52
N GLN A 451 11.35 16.42 -0.31
CA GLN A 451 11.62 17.80 0.09
C GLN A 451 13.08 18.01 0.54
N ASP A 452 13.77 16.94 0.93
CA ASP A 452 15.11 17.02 1.52
C ASP A 452 16.15 17.51 0.51
N GLY A 453 16.84 18.58 0.90
CA GLY A 453 17.80 19.29 0.05
C GLY A 453 17.16 20.08 -1.10
N ALA A 454 15.85 19.97 -1.31
CA ALA A 454 15.10 20.76 -2.28
C ALA A 454 14.56 22.06 -1.68
N PHE A 455 14.14 22.03 -0.41
CA PHE A 455 13.65 23.21 0.32
C PHE A 455 14.59 23.65 1.44
N PHE A 456 14.93 22.67 2.28
CA PHE A 456 15.77 22.70 3.47
C PHE A 456 16.18 21.24 3.74
N LYS A 457 16.98 20.99 4.78
CA LYS A 457 17.15 19.63 5.30
C LYS A 457 15.96 19.26 6.18
N ILE A 458 15.31 18.12 5.91
CA ILE A 458 14.14 17.70 6.68
C ILE A 458 14.60 17.04 7.98
N ASP A 459 14.10 17.50 9.12
CA ASP A 459 14.31 16.84 10.41
C ASP A 459 13.08 15.97 10.70
N ALA A 460 13.27 14.64 10.69
CA ALA A 460 12.27 13.63 11.02
C ALA A 460 12.20 13.32 12.53
N ASP A 461 12.85 14.19 13.33
CA ASP A 461 12.94 14.17 14.78
C ASP A 461 13.86 13.11 15.37
N CYS A 462 13.99 13.16 16.70
CA CYS A 462 15.01 12.46 17.45
C CYS A 462 14.78 10.96 17.55
N VAL A 463 15.88 10.23 17.76
CA VAL A 463 15.87 8.88 18.33
C VAL A 463 15.78 8.99 19.84
N GLY A 464 14.59 8.81 20.42
CA GLY A 464 14.34 9.00 21.85
C GLY A 464 14.44 7.71 22.69
N LEU A 465 14.96 7.82 23.91
CA LEU A 465 14.91 6.76 24.92
C LEU A 465 14.85 7.38 26.32
N ALA A 466 13.66 7.42 26.91
CA ALA A 466 13.43 8.09 28.18
C ALA A 466 13.76 7.19 29.39
N SER A 467 13.47 5.89 29.29
CA SER A 467 13.73 4.89 30.34
C SER A 467 13.96 3.50 29.73
N GLU A 468 14.58 2.61 30.50
CA GLU A 468 14.79 1.21 30.11
C GLU A 468 13.44 0.54 29.78
N GLY A 469 13.40 -0.21 28.68
CA GLY A 469 12.21 -0.95 28.23
C GLY A 469 11.07 -0.13 27.63
N ALA A 470 11.13 1.21 27.63
CA ALA A 470 10.02 2.04 27.14
C ALA A 470 9.83 1.97 25.62
N VAL A 471 10.93 1.92 24.87
CA VAL A 471 10.95 1.65 23.43
C VAL A 471 11.88 0.46 23.19
N PRO A 472 11.44 -0.59 22.47
CA PRO A 472 12.29 -1.73 22.16
C PRO A 472 13.57 -1.31 21.43
N TRP A 473 14.73 -1.71 21.95
CA TRP A 473 16.03 -1.30 21.41
C TRP A 473 16.22 -1.72 19.94
N SER A 474 15.71 -2.88 19.53
CA SER A 474 15.76 -3.36 18.15
C SER A 474 15.08 -2.40 17.15
N LEU A 475 13.99 -1.74 17.56
CA LEU A 475 13.26 -0.78 16.72
C LEU A 475 13.97 0.58 16.70
N ASN A 476 14.42 1.05 17.86
CA ASN A 476 15.19 2.30 17.96
C ASN A 476 16.51 2.24 17.20
N ARG A 477 17.19 1.07 17.22
CA ARG A 477 18.42 0.84 16.46
C ARG A 477 18.17 0.93 14.96
N GLN A 478 17.09 0.34 14.47
CA GLN A 478 16.69 0.42 13.06
C GLN A 478 16.34 1.86 12.65
N TRP A 479 15.59 2.58 13.49
CA TRP A 479 15.27 3.99 13.25
C TRP A 479 16.52 4.86 13.17
N MET A 480 17.46 4.66 14.10
CA MET A 480 18.74 5.37 14.15
C MET A 480 19.61 5.06 12.92
N GLU A 481 19.65 3.80 12.49
CA GLU A 481 20.37 3.43 11.26
C GLU A 481 19.78 4.10 10.03
N LEU A 482 18.45 4.08 9.88
CA LEU A 482 17.77 4.72 8.76
C LEU A 482 18.07 6.22 8.74
N LEU A 483 17.89 6.93 9.87
CA LEU A 483 18.20 8.35 9.94
C LEU A 483 19.66 8.64 9.59
N GLY A 484 20.61 7.89 10.18
CA GLY A 484 22.04 8.07 9.92
C GLY A 484 22.44 7.86 8.46
N LYS A 485 21.73 7.01 7.72
CA LYS A 485 21.97 6.76 6.28
C LYS A 485 21.11 7.61 5.35
N SER A 486 20.13 8.33 5.87
CA SER A 486 19.14 9.06 5.06
C SER A 486 19.60 10.42 4.56
N GLY A 487 20.79 10.88 4.95
CA GLY A 487 21.29 12.22 4.66
C GLY A 487 20.55 13.35 5.39
N THR A 488 19.51 13.03 6.17
CA THR A 488 18.77 14.01 6.98
C THR A 488 19.51 14.33 8.29
N PRO A 489 19.18 15.45 8.97
CA PRO A 489 19.70 15.69 10.30
C PRO A 489 19.31 14.59 11.28
N MET A 490 20.22 14.20 12.17
CA MET A 490 19.95 13.14 13.13
C MET A 490 20.33 13.56 14.55
N PHE A 491 19.33 13.63 15.43
CA PHE A 491 19.52 13.88 16.86
C PHE A 491 19.18 12.63 17.67
N VAL A 492 20.01 12.31 18.66
CA VAL A 492 19.65 11.36 19.73
C VAL A 492 19.15 12.14 20.94
N SER A 493 18.23 11.55 21.71
CA SER A 493 17.67 12.18 22.90
C SER A 493 17.60 11.20 24.08
N TRP A 494 18.77 10.92 24.65
CA TRP A 494 19.01 9.85 25.63
C TRP A 494 19.59 10.36 26.95
N ARG A 495 19.28 9.64 28.04
CA ARG A 495 19.97 9.82 29.33
C ARG A 495 21.20 8.92 29.40
N ARG A 496 22.32 9.43 29.92
CA ARG A 496 23.58 8.66 30.02
C ARG A 496 23.48 7.37 30.84
N ASP A 497 22.55 7.28 31.79
CA ASP A 497 22.34 6.09 32.63
C ASP A 497 21.78 4.90 31.83
N LEU A 498 21.22 5.14 30.64
CA LEU A 498 20.69 4.10 29.74
C LEU A 498 21.73 3.62 28.71
N ALA A 499 22.94 4.16 28.75
CA ALA A 499 23.89 4.10 27.65
C ALA A 499 24.88 2.93 27.78
N THR A 500 24.39 1.70 27.53
CA THR A 500 25.21 0.48 27.53
C THR A 500 26.34 0.54 26.47
N PRO A 501 27.37 -0.33 26.54
CA PRO A 501 28.42 -0.36 25.52
C PRO A 501 27.91 -0.62 24.09
N GLU A 502 26.85 -1.42 23.95
CA GLU A 502 26.20 -1.67 22.65
C GLU A 502 25.54 -0.40 22.12
N VAL A 503 24.76 0.26 22.98
CA VAL A 503 24.06 1.51 22.71
C VAL A 503 25.07 2.60 22.30
N ARG A 504 26.19 2.71 23.02
CA ARG A 504 27.30 3.62 22.68
C ARG A 504 27.87 3.39 21.29
N LYS A 505 28.14 2.11 20.97
CA LYS A 505 28.71 1.73 19.68
C LYS A 505 27.75 2.08 18.54
N ALA A 506 26.46 1.83 18.74
CA ALA A 506 25.43 2.13 17.76
C ALA A 506 25.29 3.65 17.51
N ILE A 507 25.33 4.50 18.55
CA ILE A 507 25.38 5.97 18.37
C ILE A 507 26.61 6.37 17.57
N SER A 508 27.79 5.89 17.96
CA SER A 508 29.04 6.27 17.31
C SER A 508 29.05 5.92 15.82
N GLU A 509 28.48 4.76 15.48
CA GLU A 509 28.27 4.34 14.10
C GLU A 509 27.28 5.22 13.35
N ALA A 510 26.13 5.51 13.96
CA ALA A 510 25.12 6.37 13.36
C ALA A 510 25.62 7.82 13.17
N PHE A 511 26.39 8.36 14.11
CA PHE A 511 27.02 9.67 14.00
C PHE A 511 28.05 9.74 12.89
N ARG A 512 28.88 8.70 12.73
CA ARG A 512 29.82 8.63 11.60
C ARG A 512 29.07 8.70 10.27
N LEU A 513 27.97 7.96 10.13
CA LEU A 513 27.11 8.00 8.94
C LEU A 513 26.47 9.38 8.76
N ALA A 514 25.82 9.91 9.80
CA ALA A 514 25.12 11.21 9.78
C ALA A 514 26.06 12.42 9.62
N SER A 515 27.36 12.26 9.89
CA SER A 515 28.37 13.30 9.69
C SER A 515 28.88 13.41 8.26
N THR A 516 28.54 12.44 7.40
CA THR A 516 28.93 12.41 5.99
C THR A 516 27.78 12.96 5.14
N ASP A 517 28.07 13.87 4.21
CA ASP A 517 27.02 14.38 3.32
C ASP A 517 26.60 13.31 2.31
N CYS A 518 25.29 13.04 2.21
CA CYS A 518 24.75 12.07 1.27
C CYS A 518 23.35 12.48 0.79
N GLU A 519 22.93 11.91 -0.34
CA GLU A 519 21.58 12.13 -0.84
C GLU A 519 20.51 11.48 0.05
N ALA A 520 19.31 12.07 0.02
CA ALA A 520 18.13 11.54 0.69
C ALA A 520 17.89 10.06 0.34
N ALA A 521 17.54 9.24 1.34
CA ALA A 521 17.13 7.87 1.10
C ALA A 521 15.78 7.81 0.37
N GLU A 522 15.66 6.90 -0.59
CA GLU A 522 14.44 6.67 -1.36
C GLU A 522 13.60 5.56 -0.72
N PRO A 523 12.38 5.85 -0.24
CA PRO A 523 11.45 4.81 0.16
C PRO A 523 10.88 4.11 -1.08
N LEU A 524 10.90 2.78 -1.10
CA LEU A 524 10.55 1.99 -2.28
C LEU A 524 9.10 1.48 -2.26
N ASP A 525 8.50 1.35 -1.07
CA ASP A 525 7.14 0.84 -0.84
C ASP A 525 6.18 1.89 -0.27
N TRP A 526 6.55 3.17 -0.29
CA TRP A 526 5.69 4.31 0.12
C TRP A 526 4.39 4.50 -0.65
N PHE A 527 4.21 3.85 -1.80
CA PHE A 527 2.91 3.78 -2.49
C PHE A 527 1.93 2.83 -1.81
N GLU A 528 2.43 1.87 -1.02
CA GLU A 528 1.63 0.81 -0.40
C GLU A 528 1.42 1.04 1.10
N THR A 529 2.27 1.85 1.74
CA THR A 529 2.25 2.03 3.19
C THR A 529 2.71 3.41 3.62
N ARG A 530 2.12 3.90 4.71
CA ARG A 530 2.54 5.10 5.43
C ARG A 530 3.90 4.96 6.11
N HIS A 531 4.41 3.73 6.26
CA HIS A 531 5.62 3.43 7.00
C HIS A 531 6.53 2.50 6.17
N PRO A 532 7.16 3.03 5.10
CA PRO A 532 7.97 2.24 4.17
C PRO A 532 9.02 1.43 4.89
N ARG A 533 9.14 0.16 4.52
CA ARG A 533 10.12 -0.75 5.09
C ARG A 533 11.35 -0.87 4.21
N ARG A 534 11.18 -0.64 2.91
CA ARG A 534 12.22 -0.86 1.91
C ARG A 534 12.81 0.46 1.49
N TRP A 535 14.11 0.61 1.65
CA TRP A 535 14.81 1.86 1.37
C TRP A 535 16.00 1.62 0.48
N ARG A 536 16.24 2.55 -0.44
CA ARG A 536 17.45 2.65 -1.24
C ARG A 536 18.27 3.84 -0.75
N PHE A 537 19.52 3.58 -0.39
CA PHE A 537 20.46 4.61 0.04
C PHE A 537 21.28 5.19 -1.12
N ALA A 538 21.97 6.29 -0.86
CA ALA A 538 22.76 7.02 -1.86
C ALA A 538 23.87 6.17 -2.51
N ASP A 539 24.40 5.16 -1.80
CA ASP A 539 25.39 4.21 -2.29
C ASP A 539 24.77 3.06 -3.14
N GLY A 540 23.45 3.06 -3.33
CA GLY A 540 22.69 2.02 -4.03
C GLY A 540 22.29 0.85 -3.14
N THR A 541 22.71 0.81 -1.87
CA THR A 541 22.36 -0.25 -0.93
C THR A 541 20.86 -0.28 -0.70
N LEU A 542 20.29 -1.48 -0.72
CA LEU A 542 18.91 -1.74 -0.33
C LEU A 542 18.87 -2.24 1.11
N SER A 543 17.92 -1.76 1.90
CA SER A 543 17.69 -2.26 3.26
C SER A 543 16.21 -2.35 3.58
N ASP A 544 15.89 -3.36 4.38
CA ASP A 544 14.56 -3.62 4.87
C ASP A 544 14.52 -3.40 6.38
N TYR A 545 13.51 -2.65 6.84
CA TYR A 545 13.28 -2.38 8.25
C TYR A 545 11.98 -3.03 8.71
N ALA A 546 12.00 -3.65 9.89
CA ALA A 546 10.83 -4.15 10.59
C ALA A 546 10.42 -3.13 11.65
N TRP A 547 9.37 -2.36 11.34
CA TRP A 547 8.82 -1.36 12.27
C TRP A 547 7.90 -1.96 13.35
N SER A 548 7.90 -3.27 13.53
CA SER A 548 7.19 -3.97 14.60
C SER A 548 7.94 -5.24 14.99
N LEU A 549 7.73 -5.70 16.22
CA LEU A 549 8.47 -6.82 16.80
C LEU A 549 8.11 -8.19 16.20
N ASP A 550 6.95 -8.29 15.53
CA ASP A 550 6.39 -9.57 15.09
C ASP A 550 6.81 -9.99 13.66
N VAL A 551 7.70 -9.25 12.99
CA VAL A 551 7.91 -9.40 11.54
C VAL A 551 9.33 -9.76 11.18
N GLY A 552 9.60 -11.06 11.12
CA GLY A 552 10.87 -11.63 10.65
C GLY A 552 10.86 -12.14 9.20
N ALA A 553 9.73 -12.13 8.50
CA ALA A 553 9.59 -12.70 7.15
C ALA A 553 9.42 -11.63 6.05
N ALA A 554 9.75 -12.01 4.81
CA ALA A 554 9.48 -11.21 3.61
C ALA A 554 7.98 -10.87 3.53
N VAL A 555 7.66 -9.59 3.41
CA VAL A 555 6.29 -9.10 3.41
C VAL A 555 5.64 -9.37 2.06
N LYS A 556 4.54 -10.13 2.05
CA LYS A 556 3.80 -10.40 0.81
C LYS A 556 3.17 -9.08 0.28
N PRO A 557 3.38 -8.69 -0.99
CA PRO A 557 2.73 -7.52 -1.55
C PRO A 557 1.21 -7.69 -1.56
N PHE A 558 0.47 -6.59 -1.49
CA PHE A 558 -1.00 -6.67 -1.57
C PHE A 558 -1.44 -7.37 -2.87
N PRO A 559 -2.51 -8.18 -2.82
CA PRO A 559 -3.14 -8.70 -4.02
C PRO A 559 -3.60 -7.55 -4.93
N VAL A 560 -3.56 -7.80 -6.24
CA VAL A 560 -4.05 -6.89 -7.26
C VAL A 560 -5.41 -7.41 -7.73
N PHE A 561 -6.44 -6.59 -7.57
CA PHE A 561 -7.80 -6.90 -7.97
C PHE A 561 -8.08 -6.33 -9.35
N THR A 562 -8.80 -7.08 -10.19
CA THR A 562 -9.43 -6.50 -11.39
C THR A 562 -10.60 -5.59 -10.99
N ALA A 563 -11.12 -4.83 -11.95
CA ALA A 563 -12.42 -4.20 -11.78
C ALA A 563 -13.50 -5.25 -11.45
N PRO A 564 -14.53 -4.89 -10.65
CA PRO A 564 -15.71 -5.73 -10.46
C PRO A 564 -16.31 -6.16 -11.80
N ARG A 565 -16.67 -7.45 -11.92
CA ARG A 565 -17.44 -7.96 -13.06
C ARG A 565 -18.69 -8.65 -12.55
N ALA A 566 -19.86 -8.19 -13.00
CA ALA A 566 -21.11 -8.87 -12.72
C ALA A 566 -21.09 -10.29 -13.32
N VAL A 567 -21.45 -11.29 -12.51
CA VAL A 567 -21.67 -12.68 -12.95
C VAL A 567 -23.16 -13.05 -12.98
N THR A 568 -24.02 -12.13 -12.59
CA THR A 568 -25.47 -12.21 -12.79
C THR A 568 -25.96 -10.91 -13.40
N GLN A 569 -27.12 -10.94 -14.06
CA GLN A 569 -27.72 -9.76 -14.69
C GLN A 569 -29.23 -9.74 -14.44
N GLY A 570 -29.81 -8.54 -14.43
CA GLY A 570 -31.24 -8.33 -14.20
C GLY A 570 -32.16 -8.93 -15.28
N PRO A 571 -33.49 -8.91 -15.08
CA PRO A 571 -34.21 -7.95 -14.23
C PRO A 571 -34.32 -8.32 -12.74
N HIS A 572 -34.11 -9.60 -12.39
CA HIS A 572 -34.19 -10.09 -11.02
C HIS A 572 -32.97 -9.66 -10.19
N ASP A 573 -33.19 -9.53 -8.88
CA ASP A 573 -32.09 -9.30 -7.93
C ASP A 573 -31.46 -10.66 -7.59
N HIS A 574 -30.12 -10.69 -7.66
CA HIS A 574 -29.30 -11.86 -7.38
C HIS A 574 -28.30 -11.58 -6.27
N PHE A 575 -28.11 -12.53 -5.37
CA PHE A 575 -27.10 -12.43 -4.32
C PHE A 575 -26.64 -13.82 -3.86
N LEU A 576 -25.48 -13.88 -3.21
CA LEU A 576 -24.89 -15.12 -2.73
C LEU A 576 -25.82 -15.83 -1.74
N ALA A 577 -25.95 -17.16 -1.86
CA ALA A 577 -26.89 -17.95 -1.05
C ALA A 577 -26.41 -18.24 0.39
N ASN A 578 -25.27 -17.69 0.78
CA ASN A 578 -24.55 -18.00 2.03
C ASN A 578 -24.27 -16.70 2.81
N TYR A 579 -24.21 -16.77 4.14
CA TYR A 579 -23.76 -15.66 5.00
C TYR A 579 -22.26 -15.35 4.87
N PHE A 580 -21.80 -14.22 5.43
CA PHE A 580 -20.43 -13.74 5.26
C PHE A 580 -19.34 -14.75 5.62
N ALA A 581 -18.25 -14.76 4.85
CA ALA A 581 -17.13 -15.70 4.94
C ALA A 581 -17.45 -17.21 4.73
N ILE A 582 -18.70 -17.62 4.47
CA ILE A 582 -19.04 -19.00 4.10
C ILE A 582 -18.74 -19.25 2.62
N ASN A 583 -17.97 -20.29 2.30
CA ASN A 583 -17.58 -20.59 0.92
C ASN A 583 -18.80 -20.75 -0.01
N ALA A 584 -18.93 -19.85 -0.99
CA ALA A 584 -19.98 -19.86 -2.00
C ALA A 584 -19.64 -20.69 -3.25
N TRP A 585 -18.35 -21.05 -3.41
CA TRP A 585 -17.83 -21.73 -4.59
C TRP A 585 -17.92 -23.25 -4.45
N SER A 586 -18.30 -23.91 -5.54
CA SER A 586 -18.28 -25.37 -5.62
C SER A 586 -16.89 -25.93 -5.37
N PRO A 587 -16.75 -27.20 -4.94
CA PRO A 587 -15.44 -27.81 -4.69
C PRO A 587 -14.49 -27.82 -5.91
N ASP A 588 -15.03 -27.74 -7.13
CA ASP A 588 -14.27 -27.61 -8.38
C ASP A 588 -14.05 -26.14 -8.82
N ASN A 589 -14.44 -25.17 -8.00
CA ASN A 589 -14.30 -23.73 -8.20
C ASN A 589 -15.05 -23.13 -9.41
N ARG A 590 -15.98 -23.89 -10.02
CA ARG A 590 -16.69 -23.47 -11.24
C ARG A 590 -18.01 -22.75 -10.96
N TYR A 591 -18.78 -23.22 -9.99
CA TYR A 591 -20.13 -22.74 -9.72
C TYR A 591 -20.17 -21.87 -8.47
N VAL A 592 -20.98 -20.81 -8.51
CA VAL A 592 -21.29 -19.97 -7.35
C VAL A 592 -22.75 -20.21 -6.93
N LEU A 593 -22.99 -20.53 -5.66
CA LEU A 593 -24.33 -20.66 -5.10
C LEU A 593 -25.01 -19.29 -4.97
N ALA A 594 -26.20 -19.16 -5.54
CA ALA A 594 -26.90 -17.88 -5.66
C ALA A 594 -28.40 -18.02 -5.34
N LEU A 595 -28.98 -16.92 -4.90
CA LEU A 595 -30.42 -16.70 -4.78
C LEU A 595 -30.88 -15.72 -5.86
N GLU A 596 -32.08 -15.93 -6.40
CA GLU A 596 -32.77 -15.05 -7.35
C GLU A 596 -34.17 -14.69 -6.81
N THR A 597 -34.50 -13.39 -6.79
CA THR A 597 -35.79 -12.90 -6.29
C THR A 597 -36.25 -11.60 -6.96
N ASP A 598 -37.55 -11.37 -6.93
CA ASP A 598 -38.19 -10.10 -7.30
C ASP A 598 -38.41 -9.15 -6.11
N ILE A 599 -38.16 -9.60 -4.88
CA ILE A 599 -38.34 -8.78 -3.68
C ILE A 599 -37.10 -7.90 -3.47
N LYS A 600 -37.30 -6.58 -3.26
CA LYS A 600 -36.17 -5.62 -3.15
C LYS A 600 -36.22 -4.70 -1.93
N ASP A 601 -37.42 -4.35 -1.47
CA ASP A 601 -37.69 -3.22 -0.56
C ASP A 601 -38.46 -3.61 0.72
N LYS A 602 -38.60 -4.92 0.97
CA LYS A 602 -39.33 -5.46 2.12
C LYS A 602 -38.79 -6.81 2.55
N LEU A 603 -39.15 -7.25 3.76
CA LEU A 603 -38.84 -8.59 4.22
C LEU A 603 -39.53 -9.66 3.34
N PRO A 604 -38.92 -10.86 3.18
CA PRO A 604 -39.53 -11.94 2.41
C PRO A 604 -40.83 -12.47 3.01
N ASP A 605 -40.99 -12.44 4.34
CA ASP A 605 -42.19 -12.89 5.07
C ASP A 605 -42.73 -14.26 4.59
N GLY A 606 -41.83 -15.21 4.32
CA GLY A 606 -42.15 -16.58 3.88
C GLY A 606 -42.42 -16.73 2.37
N ALA A 607 -42.23 -15.67 1.58
CA ALA A 607 -42.23 -15.73 0.12
C ALA A 607 -41.10 -16.64 -0.40
N PRO A 608 -41.34 -17.41 -1.47
CA PRO A 608 -40.32 -18.27 -2.04
C PRO A 608 -39.20 -17.45 -2.71
N CYS A 609 -38.01 -18.04 -2.79
CA CYS A 609 -36.87 -17.55 -3.54
C CYS A 609 -36.18 -18.71 -4.26
N THR A 610 -35.67 -18.45 -5.45
CA THR A 610 -35.04 -19.47 -6.28
C THR A 610 -33.58 -19.64 -5.84
N VAL A 611 -33.23 -20.86 -5.45
CA VAL A 611 -31.83 -21.28 -5.23
C VAL A 611 -31.28 -21.80 -6.55
N GLY A 612 -30.15 -21.25 -6.98
CA GLY A 612 -29.50 -21.64 -8.23
C GLY A 612 -27.98 -21.58 -8.17
N LEU A 613 -27.38 -21.88 -9.31
CA LEU A 613 -25.94 -21.90 -9.52
C LEU A 613 -25.57 -20.96 -10.67
N VAL A 614 -24.59 -20.11 -10.48
CA VAL A 614 -23.97 -19.35 -11.57
C VAL A 614 -22.79 -20.16 -12.09
N ASP A 615 -22.86 -20.61 -13.34
CA ASP A 615 -21.75 -21.30 -14.01
C ASP A 615 -20.77 -20.28 -14.60
N THR A 616 -19.67 -20.02 -13.89
CA THR A 616 -18.71 -18.97 -14.27
C THR A 616 -17.87 -19.31 -15.51
N GLU A 617 -17.92 -20.56 -15.99
CA GLU A 617 -17.24 -21.02 -17.20
C GLU A 617 -18.17 -21.11 -18.43
N ASP A 618 -19.48 -21.17 -18.22
CA ASP A 618 -20.51 -21.23 -19.27
C ASP A 618 -21.22 -19.88 -19.42
N GLY A 619 -20.46 -18.84 -19.73
CA GLY A 619 -21.01 -17.50 -19.98
C GLY A 619 -21.72 -16.86 -18.78
N ASN A 620 -21.41 -17.29 -17.55
CA ASN A 620 -22.12 -16.90 -16.32
C ASN A 620 -23.62 -17.29 -16.32
N ARG A 621 -23.97 -18.42 -16.94
CA ARG A 621 -25.35 -18.90 -16.98
C ARG A 621 -25.86 -19.22 -15.57
N PHE A 622 -27.01 -18.65 -15.20
CA PHE A 622 -27.74 -19.03 -13.99
C PHE A 622 -28.55 -20.31 -14.24
N VAL A 623 -28.39 -21.29 -13.34
CA VAL A 623 -29.05 -22.59 -13.37
C VAL A 623 -29.95 -22.69 -12.14
N PRO A 624 -31.28 -22.53 -12.27
CA PRO A 624 -32.20 -22.71 -11.15
C PRO A 624 -32.24 -24.18 -10.73
N VAL A 625 -32.19 -24.44 -9.42
CA VAL A 625 -32.09 -25.80 -8.86
C VAL A 625 -33.32 -26.16 -8.01
N MET A 626 -33.75 -25.26 -7.13
CA MET A 626 -34.91 -25.46 -6.24
C MET A 626 -35.45 -24.12 -5.72
N GLU A 627 -36.59 -24.14 -5.04
CA GLU A 627 -37.09 -23.00 -4.27
C GLU A 627 -36.86 -23.23 -2.77
N THR A 628 -36.63 -22.13 -2.05
CA THR A 628 -36.63 -22.10 -0.58
C THR A 628 -37.56 -21.02 -0.06
N ARG A 629 -38.21 -21.28 1.08
CA ARG A 629 -39.01 -20.30 1.83
C ARG A 629 -38.31 -19.75 3.07
N THR A 630 -37.10 -20.21 3.35
CA THR A 630 -36.30 -19.77 4.49
C THR A 630 -35.08 -18.99 3.99
N TRP A 631 -35.30 -17.71 3.74
CA TRP A 631 -34.24 -16.81 3.30
C TRP A 631 -34.50 -15.38 3.78
N ASN A 632 -33.43 -14.58 3.82
CA ASN A 632 -33.48 -13.13 4.01
C ASN A 632 -32.28 -12.47 3.29
N PHE A 633 -32.17 -11.15 3.35
CA PHE A 633 -31.10 -10.43 2.64
C PHE A 633 -29.75 -10.42 3.37
N GLN A 634 -29.73 -10.73 4.67
CA GLN A 634 -28.53 -10.65 5.49
C GLN A 634 -27.82 -12.01 5.57
N GLU A 635 -28.52 -13.08 5.98
CA GLU A 635 -28.00 -14.46 6.09
C GLU A 635 -28.27 -15.32 4.84
N ALA A 636 -29.01 -14.81 3.84
CA ALA A 636 -29.46 -15.58 2.69
C ALA A 636 -30.25 -16.83 3.15
N ALA A 637 -30.02 -18.00 2.53
CA ALA A 637 -30.64 -19.28 2.91
C ALA A 637 -29.67 -20.21 3.66
N MET A 638 -28.55 -19.65 4.15
CA MET A 638 -27.46 -20.39 4.81
C MET A 638 -26.98 -21.63 4.05
N ALA A 639 -26.93 -21.52 2.72
CA ALA A 639 -26.46 -22.62 1.89
C ALA A 639 -24.99 -22.95 2.21
N HIS A 640 -24.55 -24.20 1.98
CA HIS A 640 -23.14 -24.59 2.05
C HIS A 640 -22.87 -25.73 1.04
N TRP A 641 -21.75 -25.67 0.33
CA TRP A 641 -21.27 -26.84 -0.41
C TRP A 641 -20.80 -27.92 0.57
N LEU A 642 -21.04 -29.20 0.24
CA LEU A 642 -20.45 -30.31 0.99
C LEU A 642 -19.06 -30.62 0.41
N PRO A 643 -17.97 -30.46 1.19
CA PRO A 643 -16.61 -30.56 0.66
C PRO A 643 -16.27 -31.91 0.03
N ASN A 644 -16.84 -32.99 0.57
CA ASN A 644 -16.62 -34.36 0.11
C ASN A 644 -17.56 -34.81 -1.02
N GLU A 645 -18.49 -33.95 -1.45
CA GLU A 645 -19.49 -34.26 -2.48
C GLU A 645 -19.63 -33.09 -3.47
N LYS A 646 -18.82 -33.13 -4.55
CA LYS A 646 -18.66 -32.00 -5.50
C LYS A 646 -19.94 -31.40 -6.09
N ASP A 647 -21.02 -32.19 -6.20
CA ASP A 647 -22.28 -31.79 -6.83
C ASP A 647 -23.41 -31.63 -5.79
N THR A 648 -23.09 -31.65 -4.50
CA THR A 648 -24.05 -31.61 -3.40
C THR A 648 -23.85 -30.36 -2.54
N PHE A 649 -24.94 -29.68 -2.24
CA PHE A 649 -24.98 -28.59 -1.26
C PHE A 649 -26.11 -28.80 -0.26
N VAL A 650 -26.04 -28.11 0.87
CA VAL A 650 -27.14 -28.00 1.83
C VAL A 650 -27.74 -26.60 1.76
N VAL A 651 -29.04 -26.49 2.01
CA VAL A 651 -29.76 -25.22 2.08
C VAL A 651 -30.93 -25.34 3.05
N ASN A 652 -31.23 -24.27 3.80
CA ASN A 652 -32.41 -24.29 4.65
C ASN A 652 -33.68 -24.19 3.81
N ASP A 653 -34.75 -24.86 4.24
CA ASP A 653 -36.10 -24.70 3.68
C ASP A 653 -37.19 -24.93 4.74
N LEU A 654 -38.45 -24.73 4.38
CA LEU A 654 -39.64 -24.99 5.19
C LEU A 654 -40.37 -26.24 4.68
N ARG A 655 -40.44 -27.30 5.50
CA ARG A 655 -41.19 -28.53 5.21
C ARG A 655 -42.11 -28.84 6.38
N ASP A 656 -43.39 -29.08 6.08
CA ASP A 656 -44.42 -29.43 7.08
C ASP A 656 -44.45 -28.48 8.29
N GLY A 657 -44.26 -27.18 8.05
CA GLY A 657 -44.24 -26.15 9.10
C GLY A 657 -42.96 -26.10 9.95
N LYS A 658 -41.97 -26.94 9.66
CA LYS A 658 -40.66 -26.98 10.32
C LYS A 658 -39.56 -26.47 9.40
N PHE A 659 -38.66 -25.65 9.94
CA PHE A 659 -37.43 -25.32 9.23
C PHE A 659 -36.53 -26.55 9.20
N VAL A 660 -36.01 -26.90 8.05
CA VAL A 660 -35.21 -28.10 7.82
C VAL A 660 -34.01 -27.72 6.96
N THR A 661 -33.06 -28.64 6.87
CA THR A 661 -31.98 -28.55 5.89
C THR A 661 -32.23 -29.55 4.78
N VAL A 662 -32.23 -29.07 3.54
CA VAL A 662 -32.30 -29.90 2.33
C VAL A 662 -30.88 -30.15 1.86
N VAL A 663 -30.46 -31.42 1.87
CA VAL A 663 -29.22 -31.88 1.22
C VAL A 663 -29.56 -32.20 -0.23
N ARG A 664 -29.05 -31.41 -1.18
CA ARG A 664 -29.44 -31.43 -2.59
C ARG A 664 -28.25 -31.75 -3.47
N ASN A 665 -28.33 -32.84 -4.24
CA ASN A 665 -27.47 -33.03 -5.40
C ASN A 665 -28.13 -32.39 -6.61
N TRP A 666 -27.51 -31.36 -7.17
CA TRP A 666 -28.16 -30.55 -8.20
C TRP A 666 -28.15 -31.21 -9.59
N ARG A 667 -27.24 -32.15 -9.84
CA ARG A 667 -27.17 -32.87 -11.12
C ARG A 667 -28.14 -34.02 -11.20
N THR A 668 -28.21 -34.85 -10.14
CA THR A 668 -29.09 -36.02 -10.09
C THR A 668 -30.49 -35.68 -9.59
N CYS A 669 -30.66 -34.48 -9.03
CA CYS A 669 -31.88 -34.07 -8.33
C CYS A 669 -32.22 -34.95 -7.11
N ALA A 670 -31.25 -35.70 -6.58
CA ALA A 670 -31.43 -36.44 -5.33
C ALA A 670 -31.52 -35.45 -4.16
N GLU A 671 -32.44 -35.69 -3.23
CA GLU A 671 -32.58 -34.90 -2.02
C GLU A 671 -32.70 -35.77 -0.77
N ARG A 672 -32.27 -35.21 0.36
CA ARG A 672 -32.46 -35.76 1.69
C ARG A 672 -32.74 -34.64 2.69
N ILE A 673 -33.67 -34.87 3.60
CA ILE A 673 -34.08 -33.89 4.61
C ILE A 673 -33.39 -34.18 5.94
N VAL A 674 -32.77 -33.16 6.51
CA VAL A 674 -32.26 -33.15 7.89
C VAL A 674 -33.22 -32.30 8.74
N PRO A 675 -33.77 -32.81 9.84
CA PRO A 675 -34.93 -32.21 10.54
C PRO A 675 -34.59 -30.96 11.38
N HIS A 676 -33.52 -30.24 11.05
CA HIS A 676 -33.09 -28.98 11.67
C HIS A 676 -32.45 -28.07 10.60
N PRO A 677 -32.62 -26.74 10.68
CA PRO A 677 -31.91 -25.79 9.81
C PRO A 677 -30.44 -25.69 10.21
N VAL A 678 -29.55 -25.42 9.28
CA VAL A 678 -28.12 -25.21 9.54
C VAL A 678 -27.77 -23.73 9.65
N SER A 679 -26.80 -23.44 10.52
CA SER A 679 -26.18 -22.12 10.70
C SER A 679 -24.66 -22.12 10.48
N ALA A 680 -24.02 -23.29 10.48
CA ALA A 680 -22.63 -23.49 10.05
C ALA A 680 -22.40 -24.98 9.76
N VAL A 681 -21.58 -25.32 8.76
CA VAL A 681 -21.23 -26.70 8.42
C VAL A 681 -19.76 -26.97 8.73
N SER A 682 -19.44 -28.17 9.24
CA SER A 682 -18.06 -28.57 9.52
C SER A 682 -17.21 -28.68 8.26
N GLU A 683 -15.89 -28.52 8.38
CA GLU A 683 -14.96 -28.57 7.24
C GLU A 683 -14.93 -29.94 6.54
N ASP A 684 -15.33 -31.01 7.21
CA ASP A 684 -15.49 -32.35 6.62
C ASP A 684 -16.91 -32.62 6.08
N GLY A 685 -17.85 -31.69 6.27
CA GLY A 685 -19.24 -31.81 5.83
C GLY A 685 -20.06 -32.90 6.52
N THR A 686 -19.60 -33.44 7.66
CA THR A 686 -20.30 -34.55 8.35
C THR A 686 -21.32 -34.09 9.38
N TRP A 687 -21.14 -32.90 9.96
CA TRP A 687 -22.07 -32.33 10.94
C TRP A 687 -22.21 -30.82 10.76
N ALA A 688 -23.21 -30.25 11.40
CA ALA A 688 -23.51 -28.83 11.33
C ALA A 688 -23.97 -28.28 12.68
N LEU A 689 -23.92 -26.97 12.82
CA LEU A 689 -24.58 -26.24 13.89
C LEU A 689 -25.98 -25.84 13.45
N SER A 690 -26.90 -25.79 14.41
CA SER A 690 -28.26 -25.32 14.23
C SER A 690 -28.62 -24.35 15.35
N ILE A 691 -29.47 -23.38 15.03
CA ILE A 691 -30.07 -22.42 15.97
C ILE A 691 -31.58 -22.33 15.71
N ASN A 692 -32.31 -21.70 16.61
CA ASN A 692 -33.74 -21.46 16.42
C ASN A 692 -34.01 -20.20 15.59
N TYR A 693 -34.13 -20.40 14.27
CA TYR A 693 -34.41 -19.31 13.32
C TYR A 693 -35.77 -18.64 13.52
N ALA A 694 -36.76 -19.35 14.10
CA ALA A 694 -38.05 -18.75 14.45
C ALA A 694 -37.89 -17.75 15.61
N ARG A 695 -37.12 -18.14 16.63
CA ARG A 695 -36.79 -17.25 17.76
C ARG A 695 -35.93 -16.08 17.31
N LEU A 696 -34.96 -16.33 16.41
CA LEU A 696 -34.15 -15.28 15.81
C LEU A 696 -35.04 -14.28 15.05
N TYR A 697 -36.08 -14.73 14.35
CA TYR A 697 -37.02 -13.84 13.66
C TYR A 697 -37.77 -12.91 14.61
N LEU A 698 -38.19 -13.40 15.79
CA LEU A 698 -38.81 -12.55 16.82
C LEU A 698 -37.85 -11.48 17.36
N ALA A 699 -36.55 -11.77 17.43
CA ALA A 699 -35.55 -10.84 17.96
C ALA A 699 -34.91 -9.96 16.87
N ARG A 700 -34.83 -10.45 15.63
CA ARG A 700 -34.12 -9.91 14.47
C ARG A 700 -34.76 -10.41 13.16
N PRO A 701 -35.87 -9.78 12.70
CA PRO A 701 -36.55 -10.19 11.47
C PRO A 701 -35.69 -10.18 10.20
N ASP A 702 -34.64 -9.34 10.18
CA ASP A 702 -33.64 -9.26 9.09
C ASP A 702 -32.70 -10.48 9.01
N TYR A 703 -32.59 -11.30 10.06
CA TYR A 703 -31.68 -12.46 10.15
C TYR A 703 -32.42 -13.79 10.35
N GLY A 704 -33.62 -13.77 10.94
CA GLY A 704 -34.43 -14.98 11.16
C GLY A 704 -35.24 -15.43 9.93
N TYR A 705 -36.02 -16.50 10.12
CA TYR A 705 -37.01 -16.96 9.13
C TYR A 705 -38.42 -16.79 9.66
N ALA A 706 -39.31 -16.26 8.82
CA ALA A 706 -40.71 -16.06 9.16
C ALA A 706 -41.44 -17.42 9.33
N GLY A 707 -42.27 -17.51 10.38
CA GLY A 707 -43.04 -18.71 10.71
C GLY A 707 -42.64 -19.33 12.04
N GLU A 708 -43.34 -20.41 12.43
CA GLU A 708 -43.19 -21.03 13.75
C GLU A 708 -42.02 -22.02 13.84
N GLY A 709 -41.63 -22.66 12.73
CA GLY A 709 -40.44 -23.53 12.65
C GLY A 709 -40.28 -24.47 13.86
N GLN A 710 -39.14 -24.32 14.56
CA GLN A 710 -38.78 -25.08 15.78
C GLN A 710 -39.57 -24.71 17.05
N ASP A 711 -40.61 -23.89 16.96
CA ASP A 711 -41.22 -23.12 18.06
C ASP A 711 -40.26 -22.06 18.61
N PRO A 712 -40.55 -20.76 18.46
CA PRO A 712 -39.68 -19.68 18.92
C PRO A 712 -39.61 -19.51 20.45
N ARG A 713 -40.39 -20.30 21.22
CA ARG A 713 -40.51 -20.22 22.69
C ARG A 713 -40.97 -18.83 23.15
N ARG A 714 -42.09 -18.36 22.59
CA ARG A 714 -42.68 -17.06 22.96
C ARG A 714 -42.93 -17.00 24.46
N GLY A 715 -42.57 -15.88 25.08
CA GLY A 715 -42.78 -15.64 26.50
C GLY A 715 -41.74 -16.27 27.43
N VAL A 716 -40.73 -16.98 26.91
CA VAL A 716 -39.59 -17.47 27.72
C VAL A 716 -38.35 -16.67 27.36
N VAL A 717 -37.82 -15.89 28.31
CA VAL A 717 -36.63 -15.05 28.09
C VAL A 717 -35.39 -15.90 27.85
N PHE A 718 -35.18 -16.93 28.68
CA PHE A 718 -34.04 -17.85 28.64
C PHE A 718 -34.52 -19.31 28.63
N PRO A 719 -34.86 -19.87 27.45
CA PRO A 719 -35.32 -21.25 27.35
C PRO A 719 -34.22 -22.27 27.72
N GLU A 720 -34.61 -23.35 28.41
CA GLU A 720 -33.72 -24.47 28.77
C GLU A 720 -33.51 -25.45 27.61
N ASP A 721 -34.48 -25.51 26.69
CA ASP A 721 -34.56 -26.45 25.58
C ASP A 721 -34.34 -25.79 24.22
N ASP A 722 -33.72 -24.61 24.20
CA ASP A 722 -33.36 -23.88 22.99
C ASP A 722 -32.00 -23.17 23.15
N GLY A 723 -31.22 -23.15 22.07
CA GLY A 723 -29.87 -22.62 22.04
C GLY A 723 -29.07 -23.11 20.84
N LEU A 724 -27.85 -23.56 21.09
CA LEU A 724 -26.89 -24.03 20.10
C LEU A 724 -26.96 -25.55 19.97
N TRP A 725 -27.29 -26.05 18.79
CA TRP A 725 -27.41 -27.47 18.52
C TRP A 725 -26.29 -27.95 17.60
N ARG A 726 -25.85 -29.20 17.80
CA ARG A 726 -25.03 -29.95 16.85
C ARG A 726 -25.90 -30.99 16.16
N VAL A 727 -25.88 -31.01 14.83
CA VAL A 727 -26.70 -31.87 13.99
C VAL A 727 -25.80 -32.76 13.15
N ASP A 728 -26.00 -34.07 13.19
CA ASP A 728 -25.36 -35.00 12.27
C ASP A 728 -26.04 -34.90 10.90
N LEU A 729 -25.28 -34.52 9.87
CA LEU A 729 -25.85 -34.28 8.55
C LEU A 729 -26.24 -35.57 7.85
N LYS A 730 -25.81 -36.76 8.30
CA LYS A 730 -26.13 -38.07 7.72
C LYS A 730 -27.34 -38.73 8.39
N THR A 731 -27.42 -38.70 9.71
CA THR A 731 -28.52 -39.33 10.48
C THR A 731 -29.67 -38.37 10.75
N GLY A 732 -29.40 -37.06 10.80
CA GLY A 732 -30.35 -36.04 11.23
C GLY A 732 -30.51 -35.94 12.74
N GLU A 733 -29.72 -36.70 13.52
CA GLU A 733 -29.71 -36.62 14.98
C GLU A 733 -29.17 -35.25 15.44
N ALA A 734 -29.87 -34.61 16.37
CA ALA A 734 -29.52 -33.29 16.90
C ALA A 734 -29.33 -33.35 18.41
N LYS A 735 -28.25 -32.73 18.90
CA LYS A 735 -27.90 -32.61 20.32
C LYS A 735 -27.76 -31.14 20.71
N LEU A 736 -28.49 -30.71 21.73
CA LEU A 736 -28.33 -29.37 22.32
C LEU A 736 -26.98 -29.31 23.04
N LEU A 737 -26.09 -28.42 22.60
CA LEU A 737 -24.76 -28.20 23.18
C LEU A 737 -24.81 -27.19 24.32
N VAL A 738 -25.44 -26.03 24.07
CA VAL A 738 -25.51 -24.92 25.01
C VAL A 738 -26.90 -24.29 24.92
N SER A 739 -27.66 -24.28 26.01
CA SER A 739 -28.98 -23.63 26.06
C SER A 739 -28.85 -22.14 26.37
N CYS A 740 -29.89 -21.36 26.03
CA CYS A 740 -29.96 -19.95 26.43
C CYS A 740 -29.95 -19.81 27.96
N ALA A 741 -30.65 -20.69 28.68
CA ALA A 741 -30.64 -20.74 30.14
C ALA A 741 -29.25 -20.92 30.75
N ALA A 742 -28.39 -21.76 30.15
CA ALA A 742 -27.03 -21.98 30.63
C ALA A 742 -26.15 -20.71 30.59
N LEU A 743 -26.52 -19.72 29.80
CA LEU A 743 -25.77 -18.47 29.62
C LEU A 743 -26.32 -17.31 30.47
N LYS A 744 -27.44 -17.50 31.17
CA LYS A 744 -28.18 -16.43 31.87
C LYS A 744 -27.30 -15.60 32.80
N ASP A 745 -26.49 -16.26 33.63
CA ASP A 745 -25.62 -15.58 34.59
C ASP A 745 -24.31 -15.07 33.96
N MET A 746 -24.08 -15.39 32.69
CA MET A 746 -22.91 -14.99 31.90
C MET A 746 -23.21 -13.84 30.93
N VAL A 747 -24.41 -13.26 30.93
CA VAL A 747 -24.79 -12.12 30.07
C VAL A 747 -25.37 -10.97 30.90
N PRO A 748 -25.45 -9.74 30.37
CA PRO A 748 -26.15 -8.64 31.04
C PRO A 748 -27.61 -8.98 31.36
N GLN A 749 -28.18 -8.34 32.38
CA GLN A 749 -29.58 -8.56 32.77
C GLN A 749 -30.55 -8.22 31.64
N VAL A 750 -31.55 -9.09 31.45
CA VAL A 750 -32.57 -8.97 30.41
C VAL A 750 -33.94 -8.79 31.07
N PRO A 751 -34.75 -7.79 30.66
CA PRO A 751 -36.12 -7.62 31.16
C PRO A 751 -37.00 -8.85 30.91
N GLU A 752 -38.04 -9.03 31.72
CA GLU A 752 -39.02 -10.11 31.54
C GLU A 752 -39.75 -10.06 30.19
N THR A 753 -39.88 -8.87 29.60
CA THR A 753 -40.44 -8.67 28.25
C THR A 753 -39.47 -9.03 27.13
N GLY A 754 -38.19 -9.26 27.46
CA GLY A 754 -37.12 -9.46 26.50
C GLY A 754 -37.00 -10.89 25.98
N LEU A 755 -36.03 -11.08 25.07
CA LEU A 755 -35.70 -12.38 24.50
C LEU A 755 -34.18 -12.53 24.47
N SER A 756 -33.66 -13.63 25.02
CA SER A 756 -32.27 -14.08 24.81
C SER A 756 -32.22 -15.13 23.71
N TYR A 757 -31.22 -15.06 22.83
CA TYR A 757 -31.09 -15.97 21.68
C TYR A 757 -29.62 -16.15 21.28
N ILE A 758 -29.33 -17.30 20.67
CA ILE A 758 -28.03 -17.59 20.07
C ILE A 758 -28.10 -17.35 18.56
N CYS A 759 -27.08 -16.72 18.00
CA CYS A 759 -26.96 -16.47 16.57
C CYS A 759 -25.48 -16.43 16.15
N HIS A 760 -25.22 -16.21 14.87
CA HIS A 760 -23.88 -15.89 14.38
C HIS A 760 -22.85 -16.96 14.78
N THR A 761 -23.13 -18.21 14.41
CA THR A 761 -22.32 -19.37 14.78
C THR A 761 -21.27 -19.66 13.72
N VAL A 762 -20.03 -19.96 14.12
CA VAL A 762 -18.99 -20.46 13.20
C VAL A 762 -18.11 -21.51 13.87
N ILE A 763 -17.69 -22.50 13.08
CA ILE A 763 -16.79 -23.58 13.51
C ILE A 763 -15.35 -23.18 13.17
N SER A 764 -14.40 -23.44 14.06
CA SER A 764 -12.97 -23.23 13.76
C SER A 764 -12.51 -24.14 12.63
N LYS A 765 -11.48 -23.72 11.89
CA LYS A 765 -10.99 -24.49 10.71
C LYS A 765 -10.42 -25.87 11.06
N ASP A 766 -10.01 -26.10 12.31
CA ASP A 766 -9.61 -27.42 12.81
C ASP A 766 -10.78 -28.23 13.41
N MET A 767 -12.00 -27.68 13.36
CA MET A 767 -13.25 -28.23 13.89
C MET A 767 -13.30 -28.46 15.40
N LYS A 768 -12.34 -27.93 16.18
CA LYS A 768 -12.26 -28.19 17.63
C LYS A 768 -13.07 -27.19 18.46
N ARG A 769 -13.25 -25.97 17.98
CA ARG A 769 -13.98 -24.92 18.71
C ARG A 769 -15.14 -24.37 17.90
N ILE A 770 -16.13 -23.89 18.64
CA ILE A 770 -17.28 -23.17 18.11
C ILE A 770 -17.23 -21.75 18.68
N TYR A 771 -17.51 -20.76 17.85
CA TYR A 771 -17.80 -19.39 18.24
C TYR A 771 -19.28 -19.11 18.00
N PHE A 772 -19.90 -18.37 18.90
CA PHE A 772 -21.29 -17.93 18.76
C PHE A 772 -21.57 -16.65 19.55
N LEU A 773 -22.58 -15.91 19.13
CA LEU A 773 -23.08 -14.75 19.86
C LEU A 773 -24.31 -15.15 20.68
N SER A 774 -24.29 -14.80 21.97
CA SER A 774 -25.49 -14.74 22.81
C SER A 774 -25.94 -13.29 22.86
N ARG A 775 -27.13 -13.04 22.33
CA ARG A 775 -27.71 -11.69 22.25
C ARG A 775 -29.02 -11.63 22.99
N SER A 776 -29.37 -10.44 23.46
CA SER A 776 -30.68 -10.18 24.02
C SER A 776 -31.24 -8.84 23.58
N VAL A 777 -32.57 -8.82 23.47
CA VAL A 777 -33.37 -7.63 23.16
C VAL A 777 -34.32 -7.34 24.32
N SER A 778 -34.58 -6.06 24.59
CA SER A 778 -35.49 -5.65 25.68
C SER A 778 -36.96 -6.03 25.44
N GLN A 779 -37.33 -6.32 24.19
CA GLN A 779 -38.68 -6.74 23.77
C GLN A 779 -38.63 -7.48 22.43
N SER A 780 -39.71 -8.19 22.06
CA SER A 780 -39.89 -8.73 20.70
C SER A 780 -39.82 -7.62 19.64
N MET A 781 -39.16 -7.92 18.53
CA MET A 781 -39.01 -7.08 17.34
C MET A 781 -40.06 -7.35 16.27
N GLU A 782 -40.96 -8.32 16.49
CA GLU A 782 -42.05 -8.64 15.57
C GLU A 782 -42.96 -7.41 15.34
N GLY A 783 -43.12 -7.00 14.07
CA GLY A 783 -43.92 -5.83 13.69
C GLY A 783 -43.30 -4.45 13.99
N VAL A 784 -42.09 -4.39 14.56
CA VAL A 784 -41.39 -3.13 14.84
C VAL A 784 -40.76 -2.60 13.55
N LYS A 785 -41.18 -1.40 13.10
CA LYS A 785 -40.75 -0.80 11.82
C LYS A 785 -39.39 -0.10 11.85
N LYS A 786 -38.88 0.26 13.05
CA LYS A 786 -37.58 0.94 13.24
C LYS A 786 -36.97 0.51 14.57
N PHE A 787 -35.66 0.28 14.63
CA PHE A 787 -34.92 -0.13 15.85
C PHE A 787 -34.87 0.92 16.98
N LYS A 788 -35.61 2.03 16.88
CA LYS A 788 -35.51 3.15 17.83
C LYS A 788 -36.14 2.77 19.18
N GLY A 789 -35.32 2.71 20.23
CA GLY A 789 -35.77 2.44 21.61
C GLY A 789 -35.64 0.99 22.06
N VAL A 790 -35.03 0.10 21.27
CA VAL A 790 -34.75 -1.29 21.66
C VAL A 790 -33.29 -1.41 22.07
N ASN A 791 -33.04 -1.86 23.29
CA ASN A 791 -31.68 -2.07 23.80
C ASN A 791 -31.20 -3.47 23.41
N TRP A 792 -30.02 -3.54 22.80
CA TRP A 792 -29.34 -4.80 22.46
C TRP A 792 -28.13 -5.01 23.34
N HIS A 793 -28.03 -6.20 23.91
CA HIS A 793 -26.82 -6.67 24.56
C HIS A 793 -26.22 -7.81 23.74
N THR A 794 -24.91 -7.75 23.51
CA THR A 794 -24.17 -8.79 22.79
C THR A 794 -23.03 -9.28 23.64
N THR A 795 -22.98 -10.59 23.86
CA THR A 795 -21.85 -11.28 24.49
C THR A 795 -21.37 -12.39 23.56
N ALA A 796 -20.08 -12.38 23.22
CA ALA A 796 -19.46 -13.40 22.39
C ALA A 796 -18.95 -14.56 23.25
N PHE A 797 -19.23 -15.78 22.81
CA PHE A 797 -18.81 -17.01 23.49
C PHE A 797 -18.08 -17.95 22.55
N THR A 798 -17.23 -18.78 23.16
CA THR A 798 -16.67 -19.97 22.50
C THR A 798 -16.81 -21.18 23.40
N CYS A 799 -16.96 -22.35 22.80
CA CYS A 799 -16.95 -23.65 23.46
C CYS A 799 -16.20 -24.67 22.60
N ASN A 800 -15.91 -25.84 23.15
CA ASN A 800 -15.46 -26.99 22.38
C ASN A 800 -16.59 -27.53 21.49
N ALA A 801 -16.23 -28.31 20.47
CA ALA A 801 -17.19 -28.91 19.53
C ALA A 801 -18.24 -29.83 20.18
N ASP A 802 -17.98 -30.34 21.39
CA ASP A 802 -18.90 -31.16 22.17
C ASP A 802 -19.80 -30.36 23.14
N GLY A 803 -19.65 -29.03 23.17
CA GLY A 803 -20.38 -28.11 24.04
C GLY A 803 -19.70 -27.84 25.39
N SER A 804 -18.59 -28.51 25.71
CA SER A 804 -17.82 -28.24 26.92
C SER A 804 -17.01 -26.93 26.83
N ASP A 805 -16.47 -26.46 27.96
CA ASP A 805 -15.59 -25.28 28.00
C ASP A 805 -16.22 -23.98 27.46
N VAL A 806 -17.48 -23.72 27.83
CA VAL A 806 -18.16 -22.47 27.49
C VAL A 806 -17.49 -21.30 28.22
N ARG A 807 -16.98 -20.33 27.46
CA ARG A 807 -16.30 -19.14 27.99
C ARG A 807 -16.61 -17.90 27.16
N ARG A 808 -16.61 -16.73 27.80
CA ARG A 808 -16.67 -15.43 27.09
C ARG A 808 -15.40 -15.26 26.26
N CYS A 809 -15.52 -14.72 25.05
CA CYS A 809 -14.38 -14.46 24.16
C CYS A 809 -13.63 -13.17 24.51
N PHE A 810 -14.30 -12.18 25.12
CA PHE A 810 -13.73 -10.85 25.40
C PHE A 810 -14.20 -10.31 26.76
N PRO A 811 -13.48 -9.33 27.33
CA PRO A 811 -13.94 -8.55 28.48
C PRO A 811 -15.24 -7.77 28.21
N ASP A 812 -15.92 -7.38 29.29
CA ASP A 812 -17.15 -6.61 29.19
C ASP A 812 -16.94 -5.24 28.52
N GLY A 813 -17.94 -4.80 27.75
CA GLY A 813 -17.94 -3.51 27.05
C GLY A 813 -17.34 -3.52 25.65
N TRP A 814 -16.67 -4.60 25.24
CA TRP A 814 -16.16 -4.72 23.86
C TRP A 814 -17.31 -4.79 22.85
N GLY A 815 -18.30 -5.64 23.10
CA GLY A 815 -19.30 -5.96 22.07
C GLY A 815 -18.67 -6.66 20.86
N SER A 816 -19.49 -7.27 20.00
CA SER A 816 -19.02 -7.92 18.76
C SER A 816 -20.10 -7.81 17.70
N SER A 817 -19.75 -7.35 16.50
CA SER A 817 -20.65 -7.29 15.35
C SER A 817 -20.33 -8.37 14.31
N HIS A 818 -19.06 -8.47 13.89
CA HIS A 818 -18.58 -9.37 12.83
C HIS A 818 -17.27 -10.05 13.23
N PHE A 819 -16.99 -11.23 12.68
CA PHE A 819 -15.87 -12.07 13.08
C PHE A 819 -15.50 -13.09 12.00
N ASN A 820 -14.24 -13.53 12.00
CA ASN A 820 -13.78 -14.62 11.14
C ASN A 820 -12.62 -15.38 11.78
N TRP A 821 -12.64 -16.72 11.70
CA TRP A 821 -11.52 -17.56 12.12
C TRP A 821 -10.37 -17.43 11.12
N LYS A 822 -9.14 -17.35 11.63
CA LYS A 822 -7.96 -17.44 10.79
C LYS A 822 -7.84 -18.85 10.18
N PRO A 823 -7.33 -18.99 8.94
CA PRO A 823 -6.98 -20.30 8.40
C PRO A 823 -6.05 -21.07 9.36
N ALA A 824 -6.34 -22.35 9.62
CA ALA A 824 -5.61 -23.17 10.59
C ALA A 824 -4.26 -23.67 10.04
N LEU A 825 -3.35 -22.74 9.75
CA LEU A 825 -2.00 -23.02 9.24
C LEU A 825 -1.01 -23.42 10.36
N SER A 826 -1.40 -23.17 11.62
CA SER A 826 -0.70 -23.61 12.83
C SER A 826 -1.69 -23.83 13.97
N ASP A 827 -1.27 -24.48 15.06
CA ASP A 827 -2.09 -24.66 16.27
C ASP A 827 -2.52 -23.33 16.90
N ARG A 828 -1.72 -22.27 16.75
CA ARG A 828 -2.08 -20.92 17.20
C ARG A 828 -3.11 -20.30 16.27
N ASP A 829 -2.95 -20.44 14.96
CA ASP A 829 -3.90 -19.87 13.99
C ASP A 829 -5.29 -20.52 14.12
N ALA A 830 -5.35 -21.82 14.42
CA ALA A 830 -6.60 -22.53 14.69
C ALA A 830 -7.42 -21.94 15.87
N ARG A 831 -6.78 -21.15 16.74
CA ARG A 831 -7.40 -20.44 17.87
C ARG A 831 -7.46 -18.92 17.66
N THR A 832 -7.06 -18.43 16.50
CA THR A 832 -6.95 -16.98 16.22
C THR A 832 -8.14 -16.50 15.40
N MET A 833 -8.66 -15.33 15.76
CA MET A 833 -9.79 -14.69 15.08
C MET A 833 -9.53 -13.21 14.88
N VAL A 834 -10.18 -12.66 13.86
CA VAL A 834 -10.42 -11.22 13.76
C VAL A 834 -11.88 -10.93 14.12
N VAL A 835 -12.10 -9.84 14.85
CA VAL A 835 -13.42 -9.39 15.29
C VAL A 835 -13.56 -7.87 15.13
N THR A 836 -14.77 -7.42 14.83
CA THR A 836 -15.15 -6.00 14.86
C THR A 836 -15.81 -5.70 16.21
N CYS A 837 -15.18 -4.86 17.04
CA CYS A 837 -15.56 -4.62 18.43
C CYS A 837 -15.17 -3.21 18.93
N ASN A 838 -15.59 -2.86 20.15
CA ASN A 838 -15.05 -1.72 20.89
C ASN A 838 -13.77 -2.14 21.62
N TRP A 839 -12.71 -1.34 21.51
CA TRP A 839 -11.41 -1.66 22.10
C TRP A 839 -10.61 -0.39 22.39
N GLN A 840 -10.07 -0.25 23.61
CA GLN A 840 -9.21 0.89 24.02
C GLN A 840 -9.73 2.29 23.59
N ASN A 841 -10.97 2.62 23.94
CA ASN A 841 -11.67 3.88 23.57
C ASN A 841 -11.98 4.05 22.07
N LYS A 842 -11.75 3.03 21.24
CA LYS A 842 -12.19 2.97 19.85
C LYS A 842 -13.50 2.19 19.77
N VAL A 843 -14.39 2.63 18.90
CA VAL A 843 -15.69 2.01 18.64
C VAL A 843 -15.63 1.38 17.25
N TYR A 844 -16.14 0.15 17.11
CA TYR A 844 -16.14 -0.61 15.85
C TYR A 844 -14.76 -0.74 15.19
N THR A 845 -13.72 -1.05 15.96
CA THR A 845 -12.39 -1.34 15.43
C THR A 845 -12.22 -2.84 15.16
N HIS A 846 -11.37 -3.16 14.20
CA HIS A 846 -10.96 -4.53 13.91
C HIS A 846 -9.83 -4.94 14.86
N VAL A 847 -9.98 -6.08 15.54
CA VAL A 847 -9.02 -6.62 16.50
C VAL A 847 -8.74 -8.08 16.17
N GLU A 848 -7.46 -8.43 16.06
CA GLU A 848 -7.00 -9.81 15.96
C GLU A 848 -6.55 -10.28 17.35
N PHE A 849 -7.00 -11.47 17.74
CA PHE A 849 -6.65 -12.08 19.02
C PHE A 849 -6.66 -13.61 18.93
N THR A 850 -6.01 -14.26 19.88
CA THR A 850 -6.02 -15.71 20.03
C THR A 850 -6.83 -16.08 21.27
N VAL A 851 -7.76 -17.03 21.15
CA VAL A 851 -8.58 -17.50 22.26
C VAL A 851 -7.68 -18.07 23.37
N GLY A 852 -7.79 -17.48 24.57
CA GLY A 852 -6.96 -17.75 25.74
C GLY A 852 -5.67 -16.93 25.84
N GLU A 853 -5.45 -15.96 24.93
CA GLU A 853 -4.31 -15.01 24.94
C GLU A 853 -4.82 -13.59 24.61
N GLU A 854 -5.98 -13.22 25.14
CA GLU A 854 -6.68 -11.96 24.85
C GLU A 854 -5.86 -10.71 25.22
N GLU A 855 -4.95 -10.82 26.19
CA GLU A 855 -4.01 -9.75 26.57
C GLU A 855 -3.01 -9.39 25.47
N LYS A 856 -2.82 -10.29 24.49
CA LYS A 856 -1.97 -10.08 23.30
C LYS A 856 -2.77 -9.62 22.08
N ALA A 857 -4.05 -9.26 22.26
CA ALA A 857 -4.87 -8.74 21.18
C ALA A 857 -4.25 -7.48 20.58
N ARG A 858 -4.36 -7.34 19.25
CA ARG A 858 -3.82 -6.20 18.50
C ARG A 858 -4.84 -5.62 17.55
N GLN A 859 -4.77 -4.30 17.35
CA GLN A 859 -5.60 -3.60 16.38
C GLN A 859 -5.15 -3.92 14.94
N VAL A 860 -6.11 -4.25 14.08
CA VAL A 860 -5.89 -4.56 12.66
C VAL A 860 -6.22 -3.32 11.81
N GLY A 861 -5.26 -2.86 11.02
CA GLY A 861 -5.33 -1.71 10.10
C GLY A 861 -5.37 -0.33 10.74
N GLY A 862 -5.17 -0.24 12.07
CA GLY A 862 -5.15 1.04 12.80
C GLY A 862 -6.43 1.85 12.62
N ASP A 863 -6.31 3.18 12.62
CA ASP A 863 -7.47 4.07 12.54
C ASP A 863 -8.25 3.96 11.21
N ALA A 864 -7.63 3.45 10.14
CA ALA A 864 -8.28 3.25 8.85
C ALA A 864 -9.34 2.13 8.87
N MET A 865 -9.33 1.28 9.91
CA MET A 865 -10.28 0.18 10.13
C MET A 865 -11.20 0.42 11.35
N ASN A 866 -11.33 1.66 11.82
CA ASN A 866 -12.28 2.06 12.86
C ASN A 866 -13.69 2.30 12.28
N PHE A 867 -14.30 1.25 11.73
CA PHE A 867 -15.67 1.27 11.25
C PHE A 867 -16.32 -0.10 11.41
N ASP A 868 -17.64 -0.13 11.53
CA ASP A 868 -18.37 -1.39 11.61
C ASP A 868 -18.40 -2.05 10.23
N GLY A 869 -17.78 -3.21 10.10
CA GLY A 869 -17.65 -3.92 8.84
C GLY A 869 -17.39 -5.42 9.00
N HIS A 870 -17.69 -6.18 7.93
CA HIS A 870 -17.54 -7.63 7.91
C HIS A 870 -16.07 -7.98 7.62
N CYS A 871 -15.43 -8.64 8.58
CA CYS A 871 -14.03 -9.01 8.46
C CYS A 871 -13.86 -10.41 7.88
N ILE A 872 -12.91 -10.57 6.95
CA ILE A 872 -12.61 -11.86 6.31
C ILE A 872 -11.10 -12.01 6.06
N TYR A 873 -10.53 -13.16 6.42
CA TYR A 873 -9.17 -13.52 6.06
C TYR A 873 -9.06 -13.94 4.58
N THR A 874 -7.92 -13.67 3.95
CA THR A 874 -7.52 -14.38 2.73
C THR A 874 -7.31 -15.87 3.02
N PRO A 875 -7.43 -16.76 2.00
CA PRO A 875 -7.24 -18.20 2.20
C PRO A 875 -5.87 -18.58 2.78
N ASP A 876 -4.83 -17.79 2.50
CA ASP A 876 -3.48 -17.95 3.03
C ASP A 876 -3.28 -17.32 4.43
N GLY A 877 -4.28 -16.62 4.97
CA GLY A 877 -4.22 -16.01 6.29
C GLY A 877 -3.28 -14.80 6.42
N GLU A 878 -2.74 -14.26 5.31
CA GLU A 878 -1.78 -13.15 5.30
C GLU A 878 -2.45 -11.77 5.35
N PHE A 879 -3.72 -11.69 4.93
CA PHE A 879 -4.49 -10.44 4.87
C PHE A 879 -5.85 -10.59 5.54
N VAL A 880 -6.38 -9.48 6.03
CA VAL A 880 -7.78 -9.34 6.44
C VAL A 880 -8.41 -8.22 5.65
N SER A 881 -9.61 -8.43 5.09
CA SER A 881 -10.39 -7.34 4.51
C SER A 881 -11.62 -7.03 5.34
N GLY A 882 -12.09 -5.78 5.27
CA GLY A 882 -13.32 -5.32 5.89
C GLY A 882 -14.16 -4.48 4.93
N ASP A 883 -15.41 -4.89 4.67
CA ASP A 883 -16.41 -4.05 3.99
C ASP A 883 -17.32 -3.36 5.00
N GLY A 884 -17.40 -2.03 4.92
CA GLY A 884 -18.19 -1.21 5.84
C GLY A 884 -19.63 -0.94 5.40
N TYR A 885 -20.36 -0.26 6.28
CA TYR A 885 -21.62 0.41 5.93
C TYR A 885 -21.38 1.63 5.05
N TRP A 886 -22.46 2.16 4.46
CA TRP A 886 -22.35 3.32 3.59
C TRP A 886 -22.10 4.60 4.39
N ASP A 887 -21.28 5.50 3.83
CA ASP A 887 -21.01 6.83 4.39
C ASP A 887 -22.16 7.82 4.11
N ASP A 888 -22.01 9.07 4.56
CA ASP A 888 -22.97 10.16 4.31
C ASP A 888 -23.13 10.51 2.81
N ARG A 889 -22.26 9.98 1.95
CA ARG A 889 -22.32 10.11 0.48
C ARG A 889 -22.85 8.84 -0.18
N PHE A 890 -23.32 7.87 0.62
CA PHE A 890 -23.91 6.61 0.21
C PHE A 890 -22.92 5.66 -0.49
N TYR A 891 -21.63 5.71 -0.15
CA TYR A 891 -20.62 4.75 -0.62
C TYR A 891 -20.24 3.76 0.46
N ARG A 892 -20.16 2.48 0.11
CA ARG A 892 -19.53 1.44 0.93
C ARG A 892 -18.08 1.31 0.56
N HIS A 893 -17.21 1.44 1.56
CA HIS A 893 -15.78 1.29 1.41
C HIS A 893 -15.37 -0.15 1.73
N TRP A 894 -14.54 -0.73 0.88
CA TRP A 894 -13.93 -2.02 1.13
C TRP A 894 -12.42 -1.89 1.20
N LYS A 895 -11.85 -2.27 2.34
CA LYS A 895 -10.42 -2.14 2.64
C LYS A 895 -9.78 -3.50 2.92
N MET A 896 -8.49 -3.61 2.65
CA MET A 896 -7.65 -4.75 2.96
C MET A 896 -6.51 -4.33 3.87
N VAL A 897 -6.19 -5.16 4.85
CA VAL A 897 -5.07 -5.02 5.76
C VAL A 897 -4.10 -6.16 5.53
N ARG A 898 -2.82 -5.83 5.39
CA ARG A 898 -1.73 -6.80 5.40
C ARG A 898 -1.27 -7.02 6.83
N LEU A 899 -1.43 -8.23 7.35
CA LEU A 899 -1.23 -8.51 8.78
C LEU A 899 0.22 -8.45 9.24
N ALA A 900 1.16 -8.60 8.30
CA ALA A 900 2.58 -8.52 8.57
C ALA A 900 2.98 -7.11 9.06
N ASP A 901 2.51 -6.04 8.44
CA ASP A 901 2.94 -4.66 8.75
C ASP A 901 1.78 -3.71 9.09
N ASN A 902 0.56 -4.25 9.17
CA ASN A 902 -0.67 -3.52 9.41
C ASN A 902 -0.96 -2.45 8.34
N ALA A 903 -0.34 -2.54 7.16
CA ALA A 903 -0.63 -1.65 6.05
C ALA A 903 -2.07 -1.84 5.58
N VAL A 904 -2.69 -0.77 5.08
CA VAL A 904 -4.09 -0.79 4.60
C VAL A 904 -4.14 -0.35 3.14
N LYS A 905 -4.91 -1.06 2.33
CA LYS A 905 -5.16 -0.77 0.92
C LYS A 905 -6.66 -0.73 0.65
N ASP A 906 -7.11 0.30 -0.04
CA ASP A 906 -8.49 0.36 -0.55
C ASP A 906 -8.67 -0.63 -1.71
N ILE A 907 -9.70 -1.48 -1.62
CA ILE A 907 -10.08 -2.43 -2.67
C ILE A 907 -11.06 -1.76 -3.65
N GLY A 908 -12.03 -1.00 -3.12
CA GLY A 908 -12.99 -0.26 -3.94
C GLY A 908 -14.10 0.41 -3.13
N ASP A 909 -14.82 1.32 -3.81
CA ASP A 909 -16.01 2.00 -3.30
C ASP A 909 -17.23 1.65 -4.12
N PHE A 910 -18.34 1.36 -3.45
CA PHE A 910 -19.57 0.90 -4.09
C PHE A 910 -20.74 1.78 -3.68
N TYR A 911 -21.31 2.48 -4.66
CA TYR A 911 -22.45 3.35 -4.43
C TYR A 911 -23.71 2.56 -4.05
N VAL A 912 -24.51 3.11 -3.13
CA VAL A 912 -25.77 2.52 -2.65
C VAL A 912 -26.96 3.41 -3.07
N PRO A 913 -27.76 2.96 -4.06
CA PRO A 913 -28.99 3.65 -4.47
C PRO A 913 -30.02 3.70 -3.34
N GLU A 914 -30.90 4.70 -3.37
CA GLU A 914 -31.92 4.94 -2.33
C GLU A 914 -32.80 3.72 -2.03
N ALA A 915 -33.17 2.97 -3.07
CA ALA A 915 -33.98 1.75 -2.95
C ALA A 915 -33.37 0.66 -2.05
N TYR A 916 -32.07 0.71 -1.77
CA TYR A 916 -31.34 -0.29 -1.00
C TYR A 916 -30.78 0.25 0.32
N ARG A 917 -31.29 1.40 0.81
CA ARG A 917 -30.87 2.05 2.06
C ARG A 917 -31.74 1.69 3.27
N ASP A 918 -32.83 0.94 3.08
CA ASP A 918 -33.63 0.45 4.21
C ASP A 918 -32.85 -0.58 5.03
N VAL A 919 -33.05 -0.59 6.34
CA VAL A 919 -32.23 -1.37 7.27
C VAL A 919 -32.42 -2.88 7.07
N TYR A 920 -33.62 -3.34 6.70
CA TYR A 920 -33.94 -4.77 6.56
C TYR A 920 -33.47 -5.33 5.22
N CYS A 921 -33.63 -4.57 4.13
CA CYS A 921 -33.28 -5.00 2.79
C CYS A 921 -31.98 -4.37 2.26
N ARG A 922 -31.13 -3.80 3.12
CA ARG A 922 -29.83 -3.29 2.68
C ARG A 922 -28.99 -4.37 1.98
N CYS A 923 -28.19 -3.94 1.00
CA CYS A 923 -27.18 -4.78 0.37
C CYS A 923 -25.82 -4.55 1.05
N ASP A 924 -25.38 -5.47 1.90
CA ASP A 924 -24.01 -5.54 2.38
C ASP A 924 -23.13 -6.24 1.32
N LEU A 925 -21.83 -5.88 1.21
CA LEU A 925 -21.01 -6.44 0.14
C LEU A 925 -20.77 -7.92 0.36
N HIS A 926 -20.49 -8.31 1.61
CA HIS A 926 -20.34 -9.71 1.99
C HIS A 926 -19.41 -10.46 1.01
N PRO A 927 -18.10 -10.25 1.09
CA PRO A 927 -17.15 -10.91 0.20
C PRO A 927 -16.89 -12.38 0.55
N ARG A 928 -16.61 -13.21 -0.47
CA ARG A 928 -16.30 -14.65 -0.39
C ARG A 928 -15.11 -15.01 -1.28
N TRP A 929 -14.04 -15.43 -0.65
CA TRP A 929 -12.89 -15.97 -1.38
C TRP A 929 -13.25 -17.28 -2.07
N ARG A 930 -12.81 -17.41 -3.32
CA ARG A 930 -12.66 -18.71 -3.95
C ARG A 930 -11.59 -19.49 -3.17
N PRO A 931 -11.79 -20.80 -2.89
CA PRO A 931 -10.86 -21.60 -2.09
C PRO A 931 -9.39 -21.52 -2.50
N ASP A 932 -9.10 -21.36 -3.80
CA ASP A 932 -7.74 -21.23 -4.31
C ASP A 932 -7.15 -19.81 -4.24
N GLY A 933 -7.91 -18.83 -3.74
CA GLY A 933 -7.47 -17.44 -3.59
C GLY A 933 -7.42 -16.64 -4.89
N ARG A 934 -7.86 -17.18 -6.03
CA ARG A 934 -7.74 -16.52 -7.34
C ARG A 934 -8.88 -15.57 -7.67
N GLN A 935 -10.00 -15.67 -6.96
CA GLN A 935 -11.17 -14.82 -7.17
C GLN A 935 -11.87 -14.52 -5.86
N ILE A 936 -12.63 -13.42 -5.85
CA ILE A 936 -13.50 -13.06 -4.74
C ILE A 936 -14.87 -12.65 -5.27
N ALA A 937 -15.92 -13.30 -4.77
CA ALA A 937 -17.31 -13.02 -5.10
C ALA A 937 -17.94 -12.14 -4.01
N PHE A 938 -18.82 -11.21 -4.38
CA PHE A 938 -19.50 -10.32 -3.44
C PHE A 938 -20.81 -9.79 -4.02
N ASN A 939 -21.71 -9.33 -3.16
CA ASN A 939 -22.97 -8.71 -3.56
C ASN A 939 -22.76 -7.21 -3.78
N SER A 940 -23.44 -6.60 -4.75
CA SER A 940 -23.46 -5.14 -4.85
C SER A 940 -24.68 -4.62 -5.61
N VAL A 941 -24.98 -3.33 -5.38
CA VAL A 941 -26.08 -2.60 -6.00
C VAL A 941 -25.61 -1.36 -6.78
N HIS A 942 -24.28 -1.20 -6.94
CA HIS A 942 -23.68 0.01 -7.52
C HIS A 942 -24.08 0.28 -8.98
N GLU A 943 -24.49 -0.75 -9.73
CA GLU A 943 -25.02 -0.63 -11.10
C GLU A 943 -26.56 -0.57 -11.15
N GLY A 944 -27.22 -0.33 -10.02
CA GLY A 944 -28.65 0.00 -9.94
C GLY A 944 -29.58 -1.15 -9.51
N SER A 945 -29.14 -2.40 -9.58
CA SER A 945 -29.84 -3.56 -9.02
C SER A 945 -28.88 -4.49 -8.27
N ARG A 946 -29.41 -5.34 -7.38
CA ARG A 946 -28.57 -6.26 -6.62
C ARG A 946 -28.09 -7.39 -7.51
N GLN A 947 -26.78 -7.48 -7.71
CA GLN A 947 -26.15 -8.54 -8.49
C GLN A 947 -24.95 -9.12 -7.74
N ILE A 948 -24.51 -10.29 -8.20
CA ILE A 948 -23.27 -10.94 -7.75
C ILE A 948 -22.15 -10.46 -8.67
N TYR A 949 -21.06 -10.00 -8.06
CA TYR A 949 -19.86 -9.54 -8.74
C TYR A 949 -18.68 -10.43 -8.35
N VAL A 950 -17.76 -10.60 -9.29
CA VAL A 950 -16.48 -11.27 -9.07
C VAL A 950 -15.35 -10.31 -9.43
N MET A 951 -14.31 -10.29 -8.61
CA MET A 951 -13.00 -9.74 -8.97
C MET A 951 -12.00 -10.87 -9.09
N ASP A 952 -11.21 -10.84 -10.14
CA ASP A 952 -10.04 -11.71 -10.25
C ASP A 952 -8.92 -11.13 -9.38
N VAL A 953 -8.24 -12.02 -8.69
CA VAL A 953 -7.08 -11.71 -7.87
C VAL A 953 -5.87 -12.15 -8.65
N ALA A 954 -5.19 -11.18 -9.24
CA ALA A 954 -3.90 -11.42 -9.82
C ALA A 954 -2.95 -11.77 -8.67
N GLU A 955 -2.59 -13.05 -8.59
CA GLU A 955 -1.42 -13.42 -7.83
C GLU A 955 -0.24 -12.57 -8.34
N ASN A 956 0.51 -11.97 -7.41
CA ASN A 956 1.87 -11.51 -7.70
C ASN A 956 2.81 -12.70 -7.99
N SER A 957 2.30 -13.88 -8.39
CA SER A 957 3.09 -15.04 -8.85
C SER A 957 3.70 -14.82 -10.24
N ARG A 958 3.34 -13.74 -10.95
CA ARG A 958 4.21 -13.17 -11.98
C ARG A 958 4.80 -11.83 -11.55
N ALA A 959 5.34 -11.75 -10.33
CA ALA A 959 6.46 -10.85 -10.11
C ALA A 959 7.51 -11.26 -11.14
N LYS A 960 7.59 -10.53 -12.25
CA LYS A 960 8.60 -10.82 -13.26
C LYS A 960 9.95 -10.83 -12.54
N PRO A 961 10.80 -11.83 -12.82
CA PRO A 961 12.15 -11.87 -12.27
C PRO A 961 12.83 -10.52 -12.53
N SER A 962 13.67 -10.07 -11.60
CA SER A 962 14.42 -8.83 -11.82
C SER A 962 15.25 -8.96 -13.10
N MET A 963 14.93 -8.15 -14.10
CA MET A 963 15.70 -8.08 -15.36
C MET A 963 17.05 -7.37 -15.19
N SER A 964 17.36 -6.86 -13.99
CA SER A 964 18.58 -6.08 -13.73
C SER A 964 19.84 -6.81 -14.15
N TRP A 965 20.01 -8.06 -13.73
CA TRP A 965 21.21 -8.84 -14.06
C TRP A 965 21.33 -9.07 -15.57
N PHE A 966 20.21 -9.26 -16.28
CA PHE A 966 20.21 -9.52 -17.72
C PHE A 966 20.54 -8.24 -18.51
N LEU A 967 20.00 -7.11 -18.05
CA LEU A 967 20.34 -5.79 -18.57
C LEU A 967 21.80 -5.42 -18.30
N GLU A 968 22.39 -5.87 -17.19
CA GLU A 968 23.81 -5.68 -16.86
C GLU A 968 24.72 -6.65 -17.63
N ALA A 969 24.24 -7.87 -17.91
CA ALA A 969 25.01 -8.93 -18.53
C ALA A 969 25.50 -8.54 -19.94
N ARG A 970 24.62 -7.94 -20.75
CA ARG A 970 24.83 -7.41 -22.12
C ARG A 970 25.36 -8.40 -23.18
N PHE A 971 26.02 -9.48 -22.79
CA PHE A 971 26.71 -10.41 -23.67
C PHE A 971 26.75 -11.83 -23.08
N GLY A 972 26.36 -12.81 -23.88
CA GLY A 972 26.31 -14.23 -23.51
C GLY A 972 26.65 -15.17 -24.65
N LEU A 973 26.75 -16.45 -24.33
CA LEU A 973 27.08 -17.54 -25.27
C LEU A 973 25.84 -18.37 -25.60
N PHE A 974 25.60 -18.67 -26.86
CA PHE A 974 24.54 -19.60 -27.26
C PHE A 974 25.16 -20.83 -27.94
N ILE A 975 24.99 -22.01 -27.34
CA ILE A 975 25.56 -23.27 -27.81
C ILE A 975 24.45 -24.12 -28.41
N HIS A 976 24.41 -24.17 -29.74
CA HIS A 976 23.49 -25.01 -30.49
C HIS A 976 24.20 -26.25 -31.02
N TRP A 977 24.09 -27.34 -30.26
CA TRP A 977 24.81 -28.58 -30.52
C TRP A 977 23.97 -29.83 -30.23
N GLY A 978 24.12 -30.85 -31.08
CA GLY A 978 23.38 -32.11 -31.03
C GLY A 978 23.80 -33.06 -32.15
N ILE A 979 23.07 -34.17 -32.33
CA ILE A 979 23.40 -35.20 -33.33
C ILE A 979 23.37 -34.68 -34.78
N TYR A 980 22.60 -33.62 -35.06
CA TYR A 980 22.62 -32.90 -36.34
C TYR A 980 23.99 -32.32 -36.70
N SER A 981 24.94 -32.27 -35.76
CA SER A 981 26.31 -31.80 -36.02
C SER A 981 27.14 -32.82 -36.80
N ILE A 982 26.81 -34.11 -36.74
CA ILE A 982 27.53 -35.18 -37.48
C ILE A 982 27.53 -34.94 -39.00
N PRO A 983 26.38 -34.68 -39.65
CA PRO A 983 26.39 -34.38 -41.07
C PRO A 983 26.98 -33.00 -41.42
N ALA A 984 27.20 -32.10 -40.46
CA ALA A 984 27.76 -30.76 -40.65
C ALA A 984 27.00 -29.87 -41.67
N ARG A 985 25.66 -29.95 -41.69
CA ARG A 985 24.80 -29.19 -42.63
C ARG A 985 23.77 -28.28 -41.94
N GLY A 986 24.01 -27.92 -40.68
CA GLY A 986 23.07 -27.16 -39.87
C GLY A 986 22.01 -28.02 -39.19
N GLU A 987 21.31 -27.42 -38.23
CA GLU A 987 20.39 -28.04 -37.28
C GLU A 987 19.03 -28.45 -37.90
N TRP A 988 18.59 -27.76 -38.96
CA TRP A 988 17.36 -28.09 -39.69
C TRP A 988 17.51 -29.26 -40.67
N ILE A 989 18.66 -29.95 -40.69
CA ILE A 989 18.94 -31.00 -41.68
C ILE A 989 17.96 -32.19 -41.58
N TYR A 990 17.37 -32.45 -40.41
CA TYR A 990 16.31 -33.44 -40.26
C TYR A 990 15.11 -33.16 -41.16
N ALA A 991 14.64 -31.91 -41.19
CA ALA A 991 13.47 -31.50 -41.95
C ALA A 991 13.79 -31.24 -43.44
N ARG A 992 15.00 -30.72 -43.74
CA ARG A 992 15.39 -30.29 -45.09
C ARG A 992 15.94 -31.41 -45.99
N HIS A 993 16.27 -32.57 -45.43
CA HIS A 993 16.78 -33.71 -46.20
C HIS A 993 15.83 -34.92 -46.09
N PRO A 994 15.50 -35.60 -47.20
CA PRO A 994 14.60 -36.75 -47.19
C PRO A 994 15.34 -38.02 -46.72
N TRP A 995 15.48 -38.18 -45.41
CA TRP A 995 16.09 -39.35 -44.78
C TRP A 995 15.26 -40.62 -44.98
N LYS A 996 15.92 -41.77 -45.18
CA LYS A 996 15.25 -43.07 -45.06
C LYS A 996 14.92 -43.34 -43.58
N LYS A 997 13.85 -44.11 -43.32
CA LYS A 997 13.45 -44.48 -41.94
C LYS A 997 14.63 -45.07 -41.17
N GLY A 998 14.97 -44.49 -40.01
CA GLY A 998 16.07 -44.94 -39.15
C GLY A 998 17.46 -44.43 -39.55
N GLU A 999 17.60 -43.77 -40.71
CA GLU A 999 18.89 -43.28 -41.20
C GLU A 999 19.38 -42.10 -40.36
N TYR A 1000 18.53 -41.12 -40.07
CA TYR A 1000 18.90 -40.00 -39.22
C TYR A 1000 19.15 -40.45 -37.77
N GLU A 1001 18.28 -41.31 -37.23
CA GLU A 1001 18.39 -41.83 -35.87
C GLU A 1001 19.67 -42.65 -35.67
N SER A 1002 20.25 -43.18 -36.75
CA SER A 1002 21.55 -43.87 -36.71
C SER A 1002 22.70 -42.97 -36.25
N PHE A 1003 22.58 -41.64 -36.38
CA PHE A 1003 23.57 -40.70 -35.86
C PHE A 1003 23.73 -40.81 -34.34
N SER A 1004 22.66 -41.12 -33.60
CA SER A 1004 22.75 -41.37 -32.15
C SER A 1004 23.70 -42.53 -31.81
N LYS A 1005 23.82 -43.54 -32.69
CA LYS A 1005 24.66 -44.73 -32.47
C LYS A 1005 26.15 -44.46 -32.64
N VAL A 1006 26.51 -43.38 -33.34
CA VAL A 1006 27.91 -43.00 -33.60
C VAL A 1006 28.29 -41.69 -32.91
N PHE A 1007 27.35 -41.01 -32.24
CA PHE A 1007 27.62 -39.77 -31.54
C PHE A 1007 28.46 -40.01 -30.28
N ASN A 1008 29.74 -39.65 -30.36
CA ASN A 1008 30.69 -39.85 -29.28
C ASN A 1008 31.67 -38.65 -29.18
N PRO A 1009 31.31 -37.59 -28.45
CA PRO A 1009 32.11 -36.37 -28.37
C PRO A 1009 33.28 -36.54 -27.39
N THR A 1010 34.29 -37.29 -27.80
CA THR A 1010 35.48 -37.61 -26.96
C THR A 1010 36.30 -36.38 -26.56
N ASN A 1011 36.15 -35.26 -27.28
CA ASN A 1011 36.83 -34.00 -27.01
C ASN A 1011 35.93 -32.97 -26.30
N TYR A 1012 34.78 -33.38 -25.76
CA TYR A 1012 33.89 -32.49 -25.02
C TYR A 1012 34.51 -32.10 -23.67
N ASN A 1013 34.80 -30.81 -23.51
CA ASN A 1013 35.39 -30.24 -22.29
C ASN A 1013 34.68 -28.92 -21.92
N PRO A 1014 33.56 -28.97 -21.17
CA PRO A 1014 32.79 -27.78 -20.84
C PRO A 1014 33.52 -26.82 -19.88
N HIS A 1015 34.51 -27.29 -19.13
CA HIS A 1015 35.35 -26.42 -18.29
C HIS A 1015 36.23 -25.49 -19.14
N GLU A 1016 36.75 -25.97 -20.26
CA GLU A 1016 37.48 -25.14 -21.20
C GLU A 1016 36.56 -24.10 -21.85
N TRP A 1017 35.35 -24.51 -22.23
CA TRP A 1017 34.35 -23.60 -22.80
C TRP A 1017 33.93 -22.51 -21.80
N ALA A 1018 33.69 -22.87 -20.54
CA ALA A 1018 33.34 -21.92 -19.48
C ALA A 1018 34.46 -20.90 -19.23
N LYS A 1019 35.72 -21.36 -19.18
CA LYS A 1019 36.90 -20.48 -19.05
C LYS A 1019 37.01 -19.51 -20.22
N LEU A 1020 36.84 -20.00 -21.44
CA LEU A 1020 36.89 -19.18 -22.65
C LEU A 1020 35.75 -18.15 -22.67
N ALA A 1021 34.53 -18.55 -22.33
CA ALA A 1021 33.38 -17.64 -22.26
C ALA A 1021 33.60 -16.51 -21.25
N LYS A 1022 34.10 -16.84 -20.05
CA LYS A 1022 34.47 -15.86 -19.03
C LYS A 1022 35.58 -14.93 -19.48
N GLN A 1023 36.62 -15.46 -20.12
CA GLN A 1023 37.72 -14.67 -20.69
C GLN A 1023 37.24 -13.73 -21.80
N ALA A 1024 36.25 -14.14 -22.60
CA ALA A 1024 35.60 -13.32 -23.61
C ALA A 1024 34.66 -12.25 -23.02
N GLY A 1025 34.45 -12.22 -21.70
CA GLY A 1025 33.61 -11.24 -21.01
C GLY A 1025 32.12 -11.60 -20.95
N MET A 1026 31.73 -12.79 -21.42
CA MET A 1026 30.35 -13.27 -21.37
C MET A 1026 29.90 -13.48 -19.92
N LYS A 1027 28.61 -13.28 -19.65
CA LYS A 1027 28.04 -13.38 -18.29
C LYS A 1027 27.07 -14.54 -18.09
N TYR A 1028 26.59 -15.11 -19.19
CA TYR A 1028 25.70 -16.27 -19.20
C TYR A 1028 25.94 -17.11 -20.44
N ALA A 1029 25.45 -18.35 -20.41
CA ALA A 1029 25.40 -19.21 -21.58
C ALA A 1029 24.05 -19.93 -21.67
N VAL A 1030 23.62 -20.27 -22.89
CA VAL A 1030 22.41 -21.06 -23.18
C VAL A 1030 22.82 -22.31 -23.96
N PHE A 1031 22.48 -23.49 -23.44
CA PHE A 1031 22.86 -24.78 -24.04
C PHE A 1031 21.64 -25.57 -24.54
N THR A 1032 21.78 -26.21 -25.70
CA THR A 1032 20.71 -26.99 -26.32
C THR A 1032 20.46 -28.30 -25.60
N THR A 1033 19.35 -28.38 -24.87
CA THR A 1033 18.90 -29.61 -24.19
C THR A 1033 18.11 -30.52 -25.12
N ARG A 1034 17.37 -29.94 -26.08
CA ARG A 1034 16.66 -30.66 -27.15
C ARG A 1034 16.37 -29.71 -28.31
N HIS A 1035 16.65 -30.14 -29.53
CA HIS A 1035 16.24 -29.47 -30.77
C HIS A 1035 14.97 -30.13 -31.35
N HIS A 1036 14.40 -29.58 -32.42
CA HIS A 1036 13.17 -30.08 -33.01
C HIS A 1036 13.27 -31.53 -33.52
N ASP A 1037 14.48 -32.08 -33.66
CA ASP A 1037 14.72 -33.49 -34.03
C ASP A 1037 14.51 -34.48 -32.87
N GLY A 1038 14.07 -34.01 -31.70
CA GLY A 1038 13.62 -34.84 -30.58
C GLY A 1038 14.73 -35.43 -29.71
N PHE A 1039 16.00 -35.32 -30.10
CA PHE A 1039 17.12 -35.91 -29.37
C PHE A 1039 17.47 -35.14 -28.10
N CYS A 1040 17.43 -35.81 -26.95
CA CYS A 1040 17.75 -35.19 -25.65
C CYS A 1040 19.26 -35.18 -25.37
N MET A 1041 19.84 -33.99 -25.20
CA MET A 1041 21.23 -33.77 -24.79
C MET A 1041 21.43 -33.86 -23.27
N PHE A 1042 20.47 -34.45 -22.56
CA PHE A 1042 20.47 -34.63 -21.11
C PHE A 1042 19.93 -36.03 -20.77
N ASP A 1043 20.12 -36.52 -19.54
CA ASP A 1043 19.66 -37.85 -19.14
C ASP A 1043 18.15 -37.90 -18.85
N SER A 1044 17.32 -37.77 -19.89
CA SER A 1044 15.86 -37.83 -19.76
C SER A 1044 15.40 -39.17 -19.20
N ARG A 1045 14.49 -39.15 -18.21
CA ARG A 1045 13.83 -40.37 -17.70
C ARG A 1045 12.75 -40.92 -18.63
N TYR A 1046 12.37 -40.16 -19.65
CA TYR A 1046 11.13 -40.36 -20.41
C TYR A 1046 11.37 -40.80 -21.86
N THR A 1047 12.62 -40.87 -22.31
CA THR A 1047 12.98 -41.38 -23.65
C THR A 1047 14.38 -42.01 -23.65
N ASP A 1048 14.56 -43.05 -24.48
CA ASP A 1048 15.88 -43.63 -24.78
C ASP A 1048 16.60 -42.89 -25.91
N TYR A 1049 15.93 -41.95 -26.60
CA TYR A 1049 16.52 -41.12 -27.64
C TYR A 1049 17.28 -39.93 -27.02
N LYS A 1050 18.38 -40.26 -26.34
CA LYS A 1050 19.15 -39.33 -25.49
C LYS A 1050 20.65 -39.61 -25.51
N ILE A 1051 21.44 -38.62 -25.09
CA ILE A 1051 22.90 -38.66 -25.09
C ILE A 1051 23.51 -39.80 -24.24
N THR A 1052 22.89 -40.14 -23.11
CA THR A 1052 23.39 -41.21 -22.22
C THR A 1052 23.20 -42.62 -22.78
N LYS A 1053 22.47 -42.76 -23.90
CA LYS A 1053 22.30 -44.03 -24.64
C LYS A 1053 23.20 -44.12 -25.89
N THR A 1054 24.09 -43.15 -26.09
CA THR A 1054 25.12 -43.17 -27.14
C THR A 1054 26.42 -43.80 -26.62
N PRO A 1055 27.43 -44.06 -27.47
CA PRO A 1055 28.74 -44.52 -27.00
C PRO A 1055 29.43 -43.59 -25.97
N TYR A 1056 28.99 -42.32 -25.84
CA TYR A 1056 29.52 -41.39 -24.84
C TYR A 1056 29.09 -41.72 -23.41
N GLY A 1057 27.83 -42.18 -23.22
CA GLY A 1057 27.31 -42.65 -21.94
C GLY A 1057 27.18 -41.64 -20.80
N ARG A 1058 27.41 -40.33 -21.03
CA ARG A 1058 27.43 -39.28 -19.98
C ARG A 1058 26.44 -38.15 -20.27
N ASP A 1059 25.98 -37.49 -19.21
CA ASP A 1059 25.05 -36.35 -19.29
C ASP A 1059 25.78 -35.04 -19.57
N VAL A 1060 25.84 -34.65 -20.84
CA VAL A 1060 26.55 -33.43 -21.26
C VAL A 1060 25.92 -32.14 -20.74
N THR A 1061 24.59 -32.13 -20.51
CA THR A 1061 23.89 -30.95 -19.98
C THR A 1061 24.27 -30.70 -18.51
N ARG A 1062 24.39 -31.78 -17.72
CA ARG A 1062 24.91 -31.71 -16.34
C ARG A 1062 26.32 -31.13 -16.30
N GLU A 1063 27.21 -31.70 -17.11
CA GLU A 1063 28.62 -31.31 -17.15
C GLU A 1063 28.80 -29.85 -17.60
N TYR A 1064 27.97 -29.39 -18.55
CA TYR A 1064 27.90 -27.98 -18.95
C TYR A 1064 27.45 -27.08 -17.80
N ALA A 1065 26.30 -27.39 -17.18
CA ALA A 1065 25.71 -26.55 -16.14
C ALA A 1065 26.67 -26.40 -14.95
N ASP A 1066 27.32 -27.48 -14.54
CA ASP A 1066 28.25 -27.47 -13.42
C ASP A 1066 29.54 -26.71 -13.76
N ALA A 1067 30.09 -26.87 -14.96
CA ALA A 1067 31.29 -26.18 -15.39
C ALA A 1067 31.11 -24.66 -15.53
N PHE A 1068 30.00 -24.21 -16.14
CA PHE A 1068 29.71 -22.78 -16.31
C PHE A 1068 29.41 -22.10 -14.99
N ARG A 1069 28.64 -22.76 -14.11
CA ARG A 1069 28.35 -22.25 -12.77
C ARG A 1069 29.60 -22.13 -11.91
N ALA A 1070 30.53 -23.09 -12.01
CA ALA A 1070 31.80 -23.05 -11.27
C ALA A 1070 32.68 -21.84 -11.66
N GLU A 1071 32.54 -21.31 -12.88
CA GLU A 1071 33.25 -20.11 -13.32
C GLU A 1071 32.50 -18.80 -13.01
N GLY A 1072 31.31 -18.88 -12.41
CA GLY A 1072 30.45 -17.74 -12.07
C GLY A 1072 29.57 -17.25 -13.21
N LEU A 1073 29.40 -18.05 -14.27
CA LEU A 1073 28.49 -17.75 -15.38
C LEU A 1073 27.07 -18.23 -15.06
N LYS A 1074 26.09 -17.44 -15.44
CA LYS A 1074 24.67 -17.84 -15.36
C LYS A 1074 24.34 -18.91 -16.40
N VAL A 1075 23.48 -19.85 -16.03
CA VAL A 1075 23.22 -21.06 -16.81
C VAL A 1075 21.83 -21.00 -17.43
N GLY A 1076 21.76 -21.16 -18.74
CA GLY A 1076 20.52 -21.22 -19.50
C GLY A 1076 20.38 -22.50 -20.31
N PHE A 1077 19.12 -22.86 -20.57
CA PHE A 1077 18.75 -24.02 -21.38
C PHE A 1077 17.90 -23.59 -22.57
N TYR A 1078 18.27 -24.07 -23.75
CA TYR A 1078 17.41 -24.08 -24.91
C TYR A 1078 16.62 -25.38 -24.94
N HIS A 1079 15.30 -25.29 -25.11
CA HIS A 1079 14.44 -26.44 -25.25
C HIS A 1079 13.39 -26.23 -26.34
N SER A 1080 13.44 -27.08 -27.36
CA SER A 1080 12.45 -27.13 -28.42
C SER A 1080 11.07 -27.54 -27.89
N LEU A 1081 10.03 -26.76 -28.22
CA LEU A 1081 8.65 -27.20 -28.01
C LEU A 1081 8.23 -28.22 -29.07
N PRO A 1082 8.51 -28.03 -30.38
CA PRO A 1082 8.32 -29.06 -31.39
C PRO A 1082 9.12 -30.34 -31.14
N ASP A 1083 8.57 -31.45 -31.61
CA ASP A 1083 9.29 -32.70 -31.78
C ASP A 1083 8.87 -33.34 -33.09
N TRP A 1084 9.68 -33.17 -34.13
CA TRP A 1084 9.41 -33.65 -35.49
C TRP A 1084 9.38 -35.19 -35.59
N THR A 1085 9.83 -35.89 -34.56
CA THR A 1085 9.84 -37.36 -34.51
C THR A 1085 8.63 -37.94 -33.80
N HIS A 1086 7.93 -37.13 -32.99
CA HIS A 1086 6.83 -37.59 -32.16
C HIS A 1086 5.48 -37.57 -32.92
N PRO A 1087 4.70 -38.67 -32.95
CA PRO A 1087 3.45 -38.74 -33.72
C PRO A 1087 2.37 -37.74 -33.25
N GLY A 1088 2.43 -37.35 -31.97
CA GLY A 1088 1.57 -36.33 -31.37
C GLY A 1088 1.87 -34.88 -31.76
N TYR A 1089 2.96 -34.62 -32.49
CA TYR A 1089 3.30 -33.30 -33.00
C TYR A 1089 2.99 -33.20 -34.51
N SER A 1090 2.23 -32.18 -34.91
CA SER A 1090 1.95 -31.87 -36.31
C SER A 1090 2.19 -30.38 -36.54
N ASP A 1091 3.14 -30.04 -37.42
CA ASP A 1091 3.42 -28.65 -37.79
C ASP A 1091 2.33 -28.12 -38.74
N PRO A 1092 1.56 -27.08 -38.39
CA PRO A 1092 0.55 -26.49 -39.26
C PRO A 1092 1.12 -25.84 -40.54
N GLU A 1093 2.42 -25.52 -40.59
CA GLU A 1093 3.03 -24.75 -41.69
C GLU A 1093 3.68 -25.58 -42.80
N SER A 1094 3.77 -26.90 -42.65
CA SER A 1094 4.29 -27.76 -43.72
C SER A 1094 3.15 -28.51 -44.41
N PRO A 1095 2.53 -27.95 -45.48
CA PRO A 1095 1.48 -28.64 -46.24
C PRO A 1095 1.94 -29.96 -46.86
N ASP A 1096 3.25 -30.12 -47.08
CA ASP A 1096 3.90 -31.37 -47.54
C ASP A 1096 4.46 -32.22 -46.37
N GLY A 1097 4.20 -31.79 -45.13
CA GLY A 1097 4.73 -32.28 -43.86
C GLY A 1097 6.25 -32.30 -43.75
N ILE A 1098 6.77 -32.94 -42.70
CA ILE A 1098 8.22 -32.98 -42.43
C ILE A 1098 8.80 -34.21 -43.12
N GLN A 1099 9.91 -34.06 -43.85
CA GLN A 1099 10.48 -35.12 -44.71
C GLN A 1099 9.54 -35.63 -45.82
N GLY A 1100 8.60 -34.80 -46.31
CA GLY A 1100 7.66 -35.20 -47.37
C GLY A 1100 6.57 -36.19 -46.92
N ARG A 1101 6.35 -36.33 -45.60
CA ARG A 1101 5.26 -37.14 -45.04
C ARG A 1101 3.96 -36.32 -45.03
N PRO A 1102 2.81 -36.86 -45.44
CA PRO A 1102 1.53 -36.13 -45.33
C PRO A 1102 1.27 -35.69 -43.88
N LEU A 1103 0.62 -34.54 -43.70
CA LEU A 1103 0.13 -34.06 -42.40
C LEU A 1103 -0.71 -35.15 -41.69
N HIS A 1104 -0.09 -35.85 -40.73
CA HIS A 1104 -0.80 -36.73 -39.80
C HIS A 1104 -1.54 -35.85 -38.81
N LYS A 1105 -2.87 -35.96 -38.74
CA LYS A 1105 -3.63 -35.34 -37.66
C LYS A 1105 -3.46 -36.22 -36.42
N PRO A 1106 -2.78 -35.75 -35.36
CA PRO A 1106 -2.59 -36.55 -34.16
C PRO A 1106 -3.95 -36.89 -33.54
N THR A 1107 -4.10 -38.12 -33.10
CA THR A 1107 -5.20 -38.53 -32.24
C THR A 1107 -5.12 -37.78 -30.91
N GLN A 1108 -6.24 -37.70 -30.18
CA GLN A 1108 -6.26 -37.05 -28.87
C GLN A 1108 -5.30 -37.70 -27.88
N GLN A 1109 -5.08 -39.02 -28.00
CA GLN A 1109 -4.12 -39.76 -27.20
C GLN A 1109 -2.67 -39.39 -27.56
N GLU A 1110 -2.29 -39.43 -28.84
CA GLU A 1110 -0.94 -39.06 -29.29
C GLU A 1110 -0.59 -37.62 -28.87
N TYR A 1111 -1.57 -36.71 -28.94
CA TYR A 1111 -1.42 -35.33 -28.49
C TYR A 1111 -1.21 -35.23 -26.98
N ALA A 1112 -1.96 -35.98 -26.17
CA ALA A 1112 -1.79 -36.01 -24.72
C ALA A 1112 -0.42 -36.57 -24.32
N GLU A 1113 0.02 -37.67 -24.94
CA GLU A 1113 1.33 -38.30 -24.72
C GLU A 1113 2.49 -37.34 -25.04
N PHE A 1114 2.38 -36.60 -26.15
CA PHE A 1114 3.35 -35.58 -26.54
C PHE A 1114 3.48 -34.46 -25.50
N LYS A 1115 2.35 -33.89 -25.07
CA LYS A 1115 2.34 -32.80 -24.09
C LYS A 1115 2.88 -33.27 -22.74
N GLU A 1116 2.50 -34.46 -22.32
CA GLU A 1116 2.98 -35.04 -21.08
C GLU A 1116 4.50 -35.29 -21.13
N LEU A 1117 5.04 -35.75 -22.27
CA LEU A 1117 6.49 -35.86 -22.47
C LEU A 1117 7.19 -34.50 -22.37
N LEU A 1118 6.64 -33.46 -23.02
CA LEU A 1118 7.16 -32.09 -22.96
C LEU A 1118 7.15 -31.55 -21.52
N TYR A 1119 6.05 -31.69 -20.80
CA TYR A 1119 5.94 -31.23 -19.40
C TYR A 1119 6.93 -31.94 -18.50
N ASN A 1120 7.08 -33.26 -18.69
CA ASN A 1120 8.03 -34.06 -17.93
C ASN A 1120 9.49 -33.64 -18.21
N HIS A 1121 9.84 -33.35 -19.46
CA HIS A 1121 11.17 -32.81 -19.80
C HIS A 1121 11.42 -31.44 -19.17
N VAL A 1122 10.48 -30.50 -19.29
CA VAL A 1122 10.61 -29.16 -18.70
C VAL A 1122 10.72 -29.26 -17.18
N CYS A 1123 9.85 -30.03 -16.53
CA CYS A 1123 9.90 -30.28 -15.08
C CYS A 1123 11.27 -30.81 -14.67
N GLN A 1124 11.76 -31.88 -15.33
CA GLN A 1124 13.05 -32.50 -15.02
C GLN A 1124 14.21 -31.51 -15.18
N LEU A 1125 14.22 -30.70 -16.25
CA LEU A 1125 15.25 -29.68 -16.45
C LEU A 1125 15.24 -28.61 -15.35
N MET A 1126 14.04 -28.22 -14.88
CA MET A 1126 13.88 -27.21 -13.84
C MET A 1126 14.12 -27.75 -12.42
N THR A 1127 14.04 -29.06 -12.18
CA THR A 1127 14.24 -29.64 -10.84
C THR A 1127 15.63 -30.24 -10.66
N ASP A 1128 16.15 -30.92 -11.68
CA ASP A 1128 17.29 -31.80 -11.48
C ASP A 1128 18.62 -31.07 -11.70
N TYR A 1129 18.65 -29.98 -12.50
CA TYR A 1129 19.88 -29.36 -13.01
C TYR A 1129 20.41 -28.17 -12.16
N GLY A 1130 19.88 -28.01 -10.95
CA GLY A 1130 20.23 -26.90 -10.04
C GLY A 1130 19.57 -25.59 -10.45
N LYS A 1131 20.19 -24.45 -10.11
CA LYS A 1131 19.69 -23.13 -10.54
C LYS A 1131 19.84 -22.97 -12.06
N VAL A 1132 18.76 -22.58 -12.70
CA VAL A 1132 18.68 -22.22 -14.13
C VAL A 1132 18.24 -20.77 -14.23
N ASP A 1133 19.05 -19.93 -14.87
CA ASP A 1133 18.83 -18.50 -14.99
C ASP A 1133 18.01 -18.12 -16.24
N ILE A 1134 18.10 -18.91 -17.32
CA ILE A 1134 17.38 -18.65 -18.59
C ILE A 1134 16.75 -19.94 -19.12
N LEU A 1135 15.47 -19.89 -19.49
CA LEU A 1135 14.85 -20.90 -20.33
C LEU A 1135 14.49 -20.28 -21.69
N PHE A 1136 15.22 -20.69 -22.73
CA PHE A 1136 14.94 -20.35 -24.10
C PHE A 1136 14.05 -21.44 -24.70
N LEU A 1137 12.76 -21.16 -24.83
CA LEU A 1137 11.83 -22.04 -25.53
C LEU A 1137 11.89 -21.73 -27.02
N ASP A 1138 11.65 -22.71 -27.88
CA ASP A 1138 11.68 -22.47 -29.32
C ASP A 1138 10.43 -22.98 -30.06
N TYR A 1139 9.62 -22.03 -30.55
CA TYR A 1139 8.46 -22.25 -31.43
C TYR A 1139 8.09 -20.98 -32.22
N THR A 1140 7.66 -21.13 -33.49
CA THR A 1140 7.42 -20.01 -34.44
C THR A 1140 6.28 -20.18 -35.45
N SER A 1141 5.20 -20.91 -35.16
CA SER A 1141 4.12 -21.07 -36.16
C SER A 1141 3.16 -19.87 -36.22
N LYS A 1142 2.83 -19.40 -37.43
CA LYS A 1142 1.92 -18.27 -37.75
C LYS A 1142 0.45 -18.67 -37.97
N TYR A 1143 0.15 -19.97 -38.10
CA TYR A 1143 -1.18 -20.46 -38.52
C TYR A 1143 -1.98 -21.17 -37.41
N LYS A 1144 -2.67 -20.35 -36.61
CA LYS A 1144 -4.04 -20.51 -36.04
C LYS A 1144 -4.14 -19.59 -34.82
N ALA A 1145 -4.71 -18.42 -35.06
CA ALA A 1145 -5.15 -17.51 -34.02
C ALA A 1145 -6.02 -18.24 -33.00
N GLY A 1146 -5.59 -18.31 -31.74
CA GLY A 1146 -6.46 -18.68 -30.61
C GLY A 1146 -6.40 -20.12 -30.09
N VAL A 1147 -5.47 -20.98 -30.52
CA VAL A 1147 -5.32 -22.33 -29.94
C VAL A 1147 -3.97 -22.45 -29.22
N ASP A 1148 -4.02 -22.63 -27.90
CA ASP A 1148 -2.84 -22.91 -27.08
C ASP A 1148 -2.41 -24.38 -27.25
N TYR A 1149 -1.56 -24.65 -28.24
CA TYR A 1149 -1.13 -26.01 -28.59
C TYR A 1149 -0.30 -26.69 -27.48
N PHE A 1150 0.45 -25.91 -26.69
CA PHE A 1150 1.38 -26.47 -25.69
C PHE A 1150 0.89 -26.32 -24.25
N ASP A 1151 -0.23 -25.64 -24.00
CA ASP A 1151 -0.67 -25.23 -22.65
C ASP A 1151 0.40 -24.32 -22.01
N ARG A 1152 0.59 -23.15 -22.62
CA ARG A 1152 1.64 -22.19 -22.27
C ARG A 1152 1.59 -21.77 -20.81
N GLU A 1153 0.39 -21.64 -20.26
CA GLU A 1153 0.19 -21.25 -18.87
C GLU A 1153 0.71 -22.33 -17.93
N ARG A 1154 0.39 -23.60 -18.20
CA ARG A 1154 0.93 -24.72 -17.43
C ARG A 1154 2.47 -24.81 -17.51
N ILE A 1155 3.07 -24.55 -18.67
CA ILE A 1155 4.54 -24.54 -18.82
C ILE A 1155 5.16 -23.42 -17.98
N LEU A 1156 4.66 -22.18 -18.10
CA LEU A 1156 5.18 -21.04 -17.35
C LEU A 1156 4.99 -21.22 -15.84
N ASP A 1157 3.82 -21.70 -15.41
CA ASP A 1157 3.52 -21.94 -13.99
C ASP A 1157 4.47 -22.98 -13.40
N MET A 1158 4.76 -24.06 -14.14
CA MET A 1158 5.73 -25.07 -13.73
C MET A 1158 7.15 -24.50 -13.62
N VAL A 1159 7.57 -23.72 -14.63
CA VAL A 1159 8.90 -23.12 -14.69
C VAL A 1159 9.12 -22.15 -13.54
N TYR A 1160 8.21 -21.19 -13.32
CA TYR A 1160 8.35 -20.21 -12.24
C TYR A 1160 8.14 -20.81 -10.85
N LYS A 1161 7.35 -21.90 -10.73
CA LYS A 1161 7.23 -22.65 -9.47
C LYS A 1161 8.53 -23.37 -9.11
N CYS A 1162 9.23 -23.94 -10.09
CA CYS A 1162 10.50 -24.64 -9.87
C CYS A 1162 11.69 -23.68 -9.77
N GLN A 1163 11.68 -22.58 -10.53
CA GLN A 1163 12.77 -21.62 -10.63
C GLN A 1163 12.22 -20.18 -10.62
N PRO A 1164 11.91 -19.59 -9.45
CA PRO A 1164 11.27 -18.27 -9.36
C PRO A 1164 12.08 -17.10 -9.97
N ASP A 1165 13.40 -17.25 -10.10
CA ASP A 1165 14.31 -16.22 -10.64
C ASP A 1165 14.62 -16.38 -12.15
N ILE A 1166 14.07 -17.40 -12.82
CA ILE A 1166 14.40 -17.71 -14.22
C ILE A 1166 13.74 -16.71 -15.17
N ILE A 1167 14.44 -16.32 -16.25
CA ILE A 1167 13.85 -15.52 -17.33
C ILE A 1167 13.49 -16.40 -18.54
N VAL A 1168 12.35 -16.10 -19.18
CA VAL A 1168 11.84 -16.84 -20.36
C VAL A 1168 11.68 -15.91 -21.57
N ASN A 1169 11.98 -16.41 -22.77
CA ASN A 1169 11.86 -15.65 -24.02
C ASN A 1169 10.44 -15.65 -24.62
N ASP A 1170 10.22 -14.78 -25.60
CA ASP A 1170 8.95 -14.57 -26.33
C ASP A 1170 8.56 -15.66 -27.34
N ARG A 1171 9.21 -16.82 -27.30
CA ARG A 1171 9.07 -17.90 -28.29
C ARG A 1171 8.10 -18.99 -27.89
N LEU A 1172 7.43 -18.85 -26.73
CA LEU A 1172 6.35 -19.76 -26.30
C LEU A 1172 5.04 -19.52 -27.07
N SER A 1173 4.89 -18.35 -27.71
CA SER A 1173 3.71 -17.96 -28.48
C SER A 1173 4.11 -17.09 -29.68
N PHE A 1174 3.39 -17.23 -30.80
CA PHE A 1174 3.56 -16.34 -31.95
C PHE A 1174 2.93 -14.95 -31.72
N TYR A 1175 1.90 -14.86 -30.87
CA TYR A 1175 1.28 -13.59 -30.49
C TYR A 1175 2.13 -12.92 -29.43
N LYS A 1176 3.03 -12.07 -29.92
CA LYS A 1176 3.84 -11.17 -29.08
C LYS A 1176 3.01 -10.02 -28.49
N ASP A 1177 1.70 -10.03 -28.69
CA ASP A 1177 0.73 -9.01 -28.28
C ASP A 1177 0.49 -8.97 -26.76
N ASN A 1178 0.97 -9.94 -26.01
CA ASN A 1178 0.79 -10.00 -24.56
C ASN A 1178 2.14 -10.04 -23.86
N CYS A 1179 2.59 -8.90 -23.33
CA CYS A 1179 3.84 -8.80 -22.57
C CYS A 1179 3.85 -9.64 -21.27
N ARG A 1180 2.77 -10.40 -20.95
CA ARG A 1180 2.70 -11.29 -19.79
C ARG A 1180 3.31 -12.67 -20.02
N ASP A 1181 3.54 -13.07 -21.26
CA ASP A 1181 3.90 -14.45 -21.62
C ASP A 1181 5.41 -14.66 -21.84
N PHE A 1182 6.22 -13.63 -21.59
CA PHE A 1182 7.69 -13.65 -21.67
C PHE A 1182 8.33 -12.53 -20.85
N ASP A 1183 9.61 -12.70 -20.53
CA ASP A 1183 10.43 -11.74 -19.79
C ASP A 1183 11.29 -10.87 -20.71
N TYR A 1184 11.76 -11.42 -21.84
CA TYR A 1184 12.52 -10.69 -22.86
C TYR A 1184 12.13 -11.11 -24.29
N TYR A 1185 12.30 -10.16 -25.22
CA TYR A 1185 11.95 -10.29 -26.64
C TYR A 1185 13.18 -10.69 -27.47
N THR A 1186 13.00 -11.54 -28.49
CA THR A 1186 14.10 -12.04 -29.33
C THR A 1186 13.97 -11.54 -30.78
N PRO A 1187 14.63 -10.41 -31.16
CA PRO A 1187 14.81 -10.03 -32.56
C PRO A 1187 15.95 -10.87 -33.16
N GLU A 1188 15.66 -12.11 -33.52
CA GLU A 1188 16.67 -13.05 -34.04
C GLU A 1188 17.45 -12.47 -35.22
N VAL A 1189 18.77 -12.69 -35.23
CA VAL A 1189 19.75 -12.28 -36.26
C VAL A 1189 19.73 -10.80 -36.65
N CYS A 1190 19.04 -9.93 -35.89
CA CYS A 1190 18.86 -8.53 -36.21
C CYS A 1190 18.99 -7.66 -34.96
N VAL A 1191 20.03 -6.82 -34.91
CA VAL A 1191 20.16 -5.76 -33.90
C VAL A 1191 19.19 -4.62 -34.25
N PRO A 1192 18.16 -4.33 -33.43
CA PRO A 1192 17.22 -3.25 -33.71
C PRO A 1192 17.90 -1.87 -33.68
N ALA A 1193 17.59 -1.00 -34.63
CA ALA A 1193 18.12 0.37 -34.68
C ALA A 1193 17.44 1.33 -33.66
N ARG A 1194 16.35 0.89 -33.03
CA ARG A 1194 15.57 1.61 -32.02
C ARG A 1194 15.12 0.61 -30.94
N PRO A 1195 14.77 1.06 -29.72
CA PRO A 1195 14.18 0.19 -28.71
C PRO A 1195 13.02 -0.63 -29.27
N VAL A 1196 12.99 -1.93 -28.97
CA VAL A 1196 11.91 -2.83 -29.39
C VAL A 1196 10.67 -2.45 -28.58
N SER A 1197 9.55 -2.18 -29.27
CA SER A 1197 8.27 -1.88 -28.63
C SER A 1197 7.20 -2.91 -29.00
N VAL A 1198 6.44 -3.36 -28.01
CA VAL A 1198 5.26 -4.22 -28.16
C VAL A 1198 4.05 -3.46 -27.65
N LYS A 1199 3.01 -3.28 -28.49
CA LYS A 1199 1.81 -2.48 -28.17
C LYS A 1199 2.14 -1.09 -27.57
N GLY A 1200 3.15 -0.42 -28.12
CA GLY A 1200 3.57 0.92 -27.69
C GLY A 1200 4.38 0.97 -26.39
N ARG A 1201 4.75 -0.18 -25.80
CA ARG A 1201 5.62 -0.27 -24.62
C ARG A 1201 7.00 -0.81 -25.02
N GLU A 1202 8.07 -0.18 -24.59
CA GLU A 1202 9.42 -0.72 -24.76
C GLU A 1202 9.58 -2.02 -23.95
N VAL A 1203 10.26 -3.01 -24.53
CA VAL A 1203 10.51 -4.32 -23.90
C VAL A 1203 12.00 -4.61 -23.81
N VAL A 1204 12.40 -5.38 -22.79
CA VAL A 1204 13.77 -5.93 -22.71
C VAL A 1204 13.95 -6.90 -23.87
N TRP A 1205 15.11 -6.88 -24.52
CA TRP A 1205 15.36 -7.72 -25.69
C TRP A 1205 16.79 -8.24 -25.75
N GLU A 1206 16.97 -9.38 -26.41
CA GLU A 1206 18.26 -10.00 -26.72
C GLU A 1206 18.26 -10.46 -28.17
N THR A 1207 19.20 -9.93 -28.97
CA THR A 1207 19.46 -10.47 -30.31
C THR A 1207 20.38 -11.68 -30.20
N CYS A 1208 19.86 -12.86 -30.52
CA CYS A 1208 20.69 -14.03 -30.80
C CYS A 1208 21.21 -13.94 -32.24
N ALA A 1209 22.52 -14.13 -32.45
CA ALA A 1209 23.17 -14.02 -33.75
C ALA A 1209 24.13 -15.19 -34.00
N THR A 1210 24.18 -15.67 -35.24
CA THR A 1210 25.02 -16.82 -35.64
C THR A 1210 26.38 -16.37 -36.16
N MET A 1211 27.44 -17.15 -35.92
CA MET A 1211 28.79 -16.87 -36.45
C MET A 1211 29.07 -17.50 -37.83
N ASN A 1212 28.28 -18.47 -38.29
CA ASN A 1212 28.51 -19.22 -39.54
C ASN A 1212 27.27 -19.25 -40.48
N GLY A 1213 26.26 -18.42 -40.22
CA GLY A 1213 25.02 -18.39 -41.01
C GLY A 1213 24.08 -19.58 -40.82
N SER A 1214 24.27 -20.38 -39.77
CA SER A 1214 23.38 -21.45 -39.28
C SER A 1214 23.35 -21.43 -37.75
N TRP A 1215 22.32 -21.95 -37.10
CA TRP A 1215 22.37 -22.07 -35.63
C TRP A 1215 23.32 -23.19 -35.20
N GLY A 1216 23.26 -24.35 -35.88
CA GLY A 1216 24.16 -25.48 -35.67
C GLY A 1216 25.43 -25.45 -36.51
N TYR A 1217 26.29 -26.44 -36.28
CA TYR A 1217 27.52 -26.61 -37.05
C TYR A 1217 27.25 -26.88 -38.53
N ARG A 1218 27.90 -26.09 -39.39
CA ARG A 1218 27.87 -26.17 -40.84
C ARG A 1218 29.29 -25.96 -41.36
N SER A 1219 29.80 -26.96 -42.08
CA SER A 1219 31.15 -26.97 -42.67
C SER A 1219 31.16 -26.36 -44.07
#